data_AF-A0A934RD38-F1
#
_entry.id   AF-A0A934RD38-F1
#
_cell.length_a   1.000
_cell.length_b   1.000
_cell.length_c   1.000
_cell.angle_alpha   90.00
_cell.angle_beta   90.00
_cell.angle_gamma   90.00
#
_symmetry.space_group_name_H-M   'P 1'
#
loop_
_entity.id
_entity.type
_entity.pdbx_description
1 polymer ?
#
loop_
_entity_poly.entity_id
_entity_poly.type
_entity_poly.pdbx_seq_one_letter_code
_entity_poly.pdbx_strand_id
1 'polypeptide(L)'
;MRNLPRFISSLLAASALLGVVEANQLPAPTTGLEVDTSSRTAVLAFWNAYYKSSEGSEAVMAWNGSHGICSPGSNSLAYTEKVERRINFYRALAGLDANTVTNSGAAVVIGSSDPHKPSPSVTKQAACQQAALMFSWADQVNHNPPNAAPFYCWSSSTWNAANHSNLAIGFCGPEAIDAYMRENDPLTLSSWNSQVGHRRWILKHGATDFASGDVPGNGVQFRDTNVMYVVQAGSELIDVPARFVAWPSAGYFPDALMASQWSLSHPGASFSSATVSMTDGNGSPVSTSIIDRTTTNLADPAIVWSVPASVATVGVTQDTSYHVTVAGIQVDGSTVSHSYVVTVFDPDVLTEPLALQGTPTPPVEGANYFFEAVAGASSHKVLASESQTVDWTAGAEDGASDFIIDQTEASYALRTSTPYVHQGSKAFRLRLPAPGPAANESFIIDREVIPGPGASISYRRKRGYMAPGELFELQISNDGSSWTTIDSISGSISGNVDPSFTLHTKSLTPGVAIRVRAVLRWLDGGIYAPSDNRTGIFLDSISFNNCEWASSTIEIPADSGTGLARVDASTLGGTPSAGSTLRLRLSADLGGVSYLSTSPLTVTFGGTVEGFSDWAVVNYPMLTGGFDGDPDGDGIPSGVEYAFGLNPVVRSSFQRTINLGAGGLSISTPLDFQRAGVVYELERSSDLSSWTTLGTTVTHSNGQLIGSTAATSSKGFVRWKVVEP
;
A
#
# COMPACT_ATOMS: atom_id res chain seq x y z
N MET A 1 6.01 21.62 -42.05
CA MET A 1 7.05 20.74 -42.64
C MET A 1 8.37 20.89 -41.88
N ARG A 2 8.59 20.02 -40.89
CA ARG A 2 9.85 19.35 -40.54
C ARG A 2 9.58 18.58 -39.25
N ASN A 3 9.42 17.28 -39.45
CA ASN A 3 9.18 16.27 -38.43
C ASN A 3 10.44 16.12 -37.56
N LEU A 4 10.27 16.12 -36.24
CA LEU A 4 11.19 15.43 -35.33
C LEU A 4 10.36 14.46 -34.47
N PRO A 5 10.78 13.20 -34.33
CA PRO A 5 9.97 12.15 -33.74
C PRO A 5 10.00 12.19 -32.20
N ARG A 6 8.85 11.87 -31.60
CA ARG A 6 8.70 11.53 -30.18
C ARG A 6 9.47 10.24 -29.90
N PHE A 7 10.44 10.30 -28.99
CA PHE A 7 11.09 9.11 -28.45
C PHE A 7 10.12 8.43 -27.46
N ILE A 8 9.70 7.22 -27.82
CA ILE A 8 9.02 6.27 -26.95
C ILE A 8 10.12 5.49 -26.24
N SER A 9 10.29 5.70 -24.94
CA SER A 9 11.22 4.94 -24.11
C SER A 9 10.63 3.54 -23.86
N SER A 10 11.11 2.57 -24.63
CA SER A 10 10.92 1.14 -24.40
C SER A 10 12.08 0.66 -23.53
N LEU A 11 11.80 0.28 -22.28
CA LEU A 11 12.78 -0.39 -21.42
C LEU A 11 12.84 -1.87 -21.83
N LEU A 12 13.93 -2.27 -22.48
CA LEU A 12 14.29 -3.68 -22.64
C LEU A 12 14.96 -4.18 -21.36
N ALA A 13 14.42 -5.27 -20.81
CA ALA A 13 15.05 -6.07 -19.78
C ALA A 13 16.26 -6.83 -20.34
N ALA A 14 17.39 -6.77 -19.65
CA ALA A 14 18.53 -7.66 -19.85
C ALA A 14 19.00 -8.16 -18.49
N SER A 15 18.81 -9.46 -18.23
CA SER A 15 19.34 -10.17 -17.07
C SER A 15 20.71 -10.76 -17.38
N ALA A 16 21.72 -10.50 -16.53
CA ALA A 16 22.86 -11.41 -16.30
C ALA A 16 23.63 -11.06 -15.01
N LEU A 17 23.45 -11.94 -14.01
CA LEU A 17 24.31 -12.41 -12.91
C LEU A 17 25.35 -11.51 -12.19
N LEU A 18 25.27 -11.65 -10.85
CA LEU A 18 26.30 -11.66 -9.79
C LEU A 18 26.71 -10.33 -9.14
N GLY A 19 26.15 -10.15 -7.93
CA GLY A 19 26.57 -9.20 -6.91
C GLY A 19 25.35 -8.68 -6.17
N VAL A 20 25.07 -9.21 -4.97
CA VAL A 20 24.05 -8.68 -4.06
C VAL A 20 24.54 -7.30 -3.60
N VAL A 21 24.23 -6.29 -4.40
CA VAL A 21 24.10 -4.91 -3.93
C VAL A 21 22.62 -4.77 -3.66
N GLU A 22 22.26 -4.44 -2.41
CA GLU A 22 20.90 -4.05 -2.06
C GLU A 22 20.40 -3.12 -3.16
N ALA A 23 19.29 -3.50 -3.80
CA ALA A 23 18.64 -2.64 -4.76
C ALA A 23 18.18 -1.40 -3.98
N ASN A 24 19.00 -0.35 -4.00
CA ASN A 24 18.58 0.98 -3.61
C ASN A 24 17.40 1.32 -4.53
N GLN A 25 16.19 1.08 -4.04
CA GLN A 25 14.95 1.52 -4.64
C GLN A 25 15.14 3.02 -4.91
N LEU A 26 15.10 3.43 -6.19
CA LEU A 26 15.09 4.85 -6.52
C LEU A 26 13.97 5.52 -5.73
N PRO A 27 14.16 6.75 -5.21
CA PRO A 27 13.11 7.44 -4.47
C PRO A 27 11.82 7.50 -5.31
N ALA A 28 10.67 7.24 -4.67
CA ALA A 28 9.38 7.34 -5.34
C ALA A 28 9.24 8.72 -6.01
N PRO A 29 8.71 8.80 -7.25
CA PRO A 29 8.58 10.07 -7.96
C PRO A 29 7.72 11.06 -7.14
N THR A 30 7.99 12.34 -7.36
CA THR A 30 7.31 13.46 -6.68
C THR A 30 6.31 14.16 -7.59
N THR A 31 6.43 13.98 -8.91
CA THR A 31 5.60 14.57 -9.97
C THR A 31 5.16 13.47 -10.96
N GLY A 32 4.21 13.80 -11.84
CA GLY A 32 3.67 12.86 -12.83
C GLY A 32 2.83 11.75 -12.20
N LEU A 33 2.25 12.03 -11.04
CA LEU A 33 1.48 11.05 -10.28
C LEU A 33 0.11 10.84 -10.93
N GLU A 34 -0.26 9.59 -11.16
CA GLU A 34 -1.55 9.21 -11.73
C GLU A 34 -2.19 8.11 -10.88
N VAL A 35 -3.52 8.17 -10.76
CA VAL A 35 -4.30 7.17 -10.04
C VAL A 35 -5.65 6.99 -10.72
N ASP A 36 -6.05 5.74 -10.92
CA ASP A 36 -7.41 5.39 -11.29
C ASP A 36 -8.25 5.24 -10.03
N THR A 37 -9.03 6.28 -9.70
CA THR A 37 -9.89 6.26 -8.52
C THR A 37 -11.07 5.31 -8.65
N SER A 38 -11.34 4.73 -9.83
CA SER A 38 -12.37 3.69 -9.97
C SER A 38 -11.91 2.31 -9.47
N SER A 39 -10.61 2.14 -9.20
CA SER A 39 -10.03 0.90 -8.70
C SER A 39 -9.55 1.05 -7.25
N ARG A 40 -10.13 0.26 -6.33
CA ARG A 40 -9.74 0.24 -4.91
C ARG A 40 -8.25 -0.07 -4.73
N THR A 41 -7.75 -1.08 -5.44
CA THR A 41 -6.35 -1.50 -5.35
C THR A 41 -5.40 -0.49 -5.96
N ALA A 42 -5.81 0.23 -7.01
CA ALA A 42 -5.00 1.32 -7.57
C ALA A 42 -4.86 2.47 -6.56
N VAL A 43 -5.94 2.87 -5.88
CA VAL A 43 -5.88 3.90 -4.83
C VAL A 43 -5.08 3.42 -3.62
N LEU A 44 -5.21 2.15 -3.23
CA LEU A 44 -4.42 1.55 -2.15
C LEU A 44 -2.92 1.54 -2.46
N ALA A 45 -2.53 1.10 -3.66
CA ALA A 45 -1.14 1.15 -4.10
C ALA A 45 -0.62 2.59 -4.18
N PHE A 46 -1.44 3.53 -4.67
CA PHE A 46 -1.11 4.94 -4.74
C PHE A 46 -0.90 5.57 -3.34
N TRP A 47 -1.77 5.23 -2.39
CA TRP A 47 -1.63 5.61 -0.98
C TRP A 47 -0.31 5.14 -0.38
N ASN A 48 0.00 3.85 -0.52
CA ASN A 48 1.24 3.28 0.00
C ASN A 48 2.48 3.90 -0.68
N ALA A 49 2.45 4.04 -2.01
CA ALA A 49 3.60 4.52 -2.77
C ALA A 49 3.92 6.00 -2.52
N TYR A 50 2.90 6.85 -2.31
CA TYR A 50 3.10 8.30 -2.33
C TYR A 50 2.68 9.02 -1.05
N TYR A 51 1.56 8.61 -0.44
CA TYR A 51 1.17 9.15 0.87
C TYR A 51 2.15 8.63 1.92
N LYS A 52 2.19 7.32 2.17
CA LYS A 52 3.05 6.75 3.23
C LYS A 52 4.53 7.06 3.05
N SER A 53 5.04 7.10 1.81
CA SER A 53 6.44 7.46 1.55
C SER A 53 6.79 8.92 1.88
N SER A 54 5.79 9.79 2.06
CA SER A 54 5.99 11.18 2.49
C SER A 54 6.01 11.35 4.02
N GLU A 55 5.62 10.33 4.78
CA GLU A 55 5.68 10.33 6.25
C GLU A 55 7.14 10.32 6.78
N GLY A 56 7.34 10.63 8.05
CA GLY A 56 8.67 10.64 8.70
C GLY A 56 9.59 11.73 8.15
N SER A 57 9.03 12.88 7.76
CA SER A 57 9.75 13.95 7.08
C SER A 57 10.72 14.71 8.00
N GLU A 58 10.40 14.81 9.27
CA GLU A 58 11.19 15.44 10.34
C GLU A 58 12.61 14.86 10.42
N ALA A 59 12.75 13.54 10.24
CA ALA A 59 14.04 12.85 10.23
C ALA A 59 14.97 13.31 9.09
N VAL A 60 14.42 13.89 8.02
CA VAL A 60 15.18 14.35 6.84
C VAL A 60 15.14 15.86 6.65
N MET A 61 14.47 16.64 7.51
CA MET A 61 14.35 18.10 7.37
C MET A 61 15.70 18.80 7.23
N ALA A 62 16.64 18.47 8.12
CA ALA A 62 17.99 19.05 8.18
C ALA A 62 18.02 20.59 8.08
N TRP A 63 17.09 21.26 8.78
CA TRP A 63 17.03 22.72 8.82
C TRP A 63 18.32 23.31 9.42
N ASN A 64 18.92 24.27 8.73
CA ASN A 64 20.21 24.87 9.11
C ASN A 64 20.12 26.36 9.51
N GLY A 65 18.91 26.85 9.77
CA GLY A 65 18.67 28.25 10.13
C GLY A 65 18.85 28.55 11.62
N SER A 66 18.44 29.75 12.01
CA SER A 66 18.47 30.20 13.40
C SER A 66 17.40 31.25 13.67
N HIS A 67 16.52 30.94 14.61
CA HIS A 67 15.56 31.87 15.20
C HIS A 67 16.25 33.11 15.76
N GLY A 68 17.31 32.95 16.56
CA GLY A 68 17.88 34.03 17.39
C GLY A 68 18.55 35.18 16.62
N ILE A 69 18.92 34.96 15.36
CA ILE A 69 19.56 35.97 14.50
C ILE A 69 18.77 36.23 13.20
N CYS A 70 17.49 35.82 13.15
CA CYS A 70 16.66 35.94 11.95
C CYS A 70 17.28 35.29 10.69
N SER A 71 17.97 34.15 10.86
CA SER A 71 18.54 33.39 9.75
C SER A 71 17.54 32.34 9.28
N PRO A 72 16.91 32.49 8.10
CA PRO A 72 15.88 31.56 7.63
C PRO A 72 16.40 30.14 7.39
N GLY A 73 17.68 30.00 7.06
CA GLY A 73 18.25 28.71 6.66
C GLY A 73 17.59 28.12 5.42
N SER A 74 17.72 26.80 5.27
CA SER A 74 17.10 25.98 4.24
C SER A 74 16.84 24.58 4.80
N ASN A 75 15.92 23.85 4.18
CA ASN A 75 15.69 22.43 4.42
C ASN A 75 16.39 21.58 3.36
N SER A 76 16.54 20.28 3.63
CA SER A 76 17.12 19.34 2.66
C SER A 76 16.23 19.17 1.43
N LEU A 77 16.83 18.66 0.34
CA LEU A 77 16.08 18.26 -0.84
C LEU A 77 15.11 17.11 -0.53
N ALA A 78 15.55 16.08 0.20
CA ALA A 78 14.72 14.93 0.57
C ALA A 78 13.46 15.33 1.35
N TYR A 79 13.54 16.36 2.18
CA TYR A 79 12.39 16.94 2.87
C TYR A 79 11.45 17.64 1.89
N THR A 80 11.98 18.50 1.02
CA THR A 80 11.19 19.22 0.02
C THR A 80 10.49 18.27 -0.96
N GLU A 81 11.16 17.19 -1.36
CA GLU A 81 10.59 16.14 -2.21
C GLU A 81 9.38 15.43 -1.55
N LYS A 82 9.40 15.23 -0.23
CA LYS A 82 8.23 14.71 0.50
C LYS A 82 7.06 15.69 0.49
N VAL A 83 7.32 17.00 0.63
CA VAL A 83 6.28 18.05 0.51
C VAL A 83 5.69 18.07 -0.89
N GLU A 84 6.53 18.08 -1.92
CA GLU A 84 6.11 18.06 -3.33
C GLU A 84 5.26 16.82 -3.64
N ARG A 85 5.71 15.64 -3.20
CA ARG A 85 4.97 14.39 -3.36
C ARG A 85 3.60 14.44 -2.69
N ARG A 86 3.49 15.03 -1.49
CA ARG A 86 2.21 15.16 -0.80
C ARG A 86 1.25 16.10 -1.52
N ILE A 87 1.74 17.23 -2.04
CA ILE A 87 0.93 18.15 -2.86
C ILE A 87 0.41 17.44 -4.11
N ASN A 88 1.31 16.78 -4.85
CA ASN A 88 0.95 16.09 -6.08
C ASN A 88 0.08 14.85 -5.83
N PHE A 89 0.22 14.16 -4.68
CA PHE A 89 -0.67 13.08 -4.26
C PHE A 89 -2.12 13.57 -4.16
N TYR A 90 -2.34 14.69 -3.45
CA TYR A 90 -3.67 15.27 -3.31
C TYR A 90 -4.27 15.73 -4.64
N ARG A 91 -3.43 16.32 -5.50
CA ARG A 91 -3.85 16.75 -6.83
C ARG A 91 -4.25 15.57 -7.70
N ALA A 92 -3.42 14.52 -7.79
CA ALA A 92 -3.74 13.31 -8.53
C ALA A 92 -5.02 12.65 -8.04
N LEU A 93 -5.19 12.51 -6.72
CA LEU A 93 -6.39 11.91 -6.12
C LEU A 93 -7.65 12.75 -6.40
N ALA A 94 -7.54 14.07 -6.52
CA ALA A 94 -8.61 14.96 -6.96
C ALA A 94 -8.83 14.96 -8.49
N GLY A 95 -8.09 14.13 -9.22
CA GLY A 95 -8.10 14.03 -10.68
C GLY A 95 -7.34 15.16 -11.38
N LEU A 96 -6.63 16.03 -10.66
CA LEU A 96 -5.84 17.12 -11.22
C LEU A 96 -4.49 16.66 -11.78
N ASP A 97 -3.87 17.51 -12.60
CA ASP A 97 -2.50 17.29 -13.03
C ASP A 97 -1.55 17.40 -11.84
N ALA A 98 -0.78 16.34 -11.61
CA ALA A 98 0.12 16.16 -10.47
C ALA A 98 1.59 16.33 -10.89
N ASN A 99 1.83 17.29 -11.78
CA ASN A 99 3.15 17.70 -12.27
C ASN A 99 3.61 19.04 -11.66
N THR A 100 3.07 19.44 -10.51
CA THR A 100 3.46 20.71 -9.90
C THR A 100 4.84 20.61 -9.28
N VAL A 101 5.64 21.65 -9.48
CA VAL A 101 7.00 21.72 -8.94
C VAL A 101 7.00 22.61 -7.71
N THR A 102 7.61 22.13 -6.62
CA THR A 102 7.80 22.88 -5.39
C THR A 102 9.20 23.45 -5.36
N ASN A 103 9.33 24.75 -5.05
CA ASN A 103 10.61 25.45 -4.97
C ASN A 103 11.40 25.44 -6.31
N SER A 104 10.70 25.64 -7.43
CA SER A 104 11.26 25.71 -8.78
C SER A 104 12.27 26.84 -9.03
N GLY A 105 12.45 27.75 -8.05
CA GLY A 105 13.20 29.00 -8.21
C GLY A 105 12.38 30.16 -8.76
N ALA A 106 11.06 29.98 -8.93
CA ALA A 106 10.16 31.04 -9.35
C ALA A 106 10.20 32.28 -8.45
N ALA A 107 10.10 33.46 -9.08
CA ALA A 107 10.09 34.75 -8.39
C ALA A 107 8.75 35.00 -7.69
N VAL A 108 8.78 35.79 -6.61
CA VAL A 108 7.58 36.26 -5.92
C VAL A 108 6.65 37.06 -6.84
N VAL A 109 5.34 36.88 -6.66
CA VAL A 109 4.32 37.71 -7.32
C VAL A 109 4.24 39.05 -6.59
N ILE A 110 4.29 40.17 -7.33
CA ILE A 110 4.18 41.51 -6.78
C ILE A 110 2.95 42.19 -7.39
N GLY A 111 1.90 42.34 -6.59
CA GLY A 111 0.68 43.04 -6.96
C GLY A 111 0.86 44.56 -7.03
N SER A 112 0.08 45.22 -7.89
CA SER A 112 0.08 46.69 -7.94
C SER A 112 -0.37 47.32 -6.61
N SER A 113 -1.30 46.65 -5.91
CA SER A 113 -1.87 47.03 -4.62
C SER A 113 -1.04 46.60 -3.41
N ASP A 114 0.07 45.88 -3.58
CA ASP A 114 0.87 45.40 -2.46
C ASP A 114 1.50 46.59 -1.70
N PRO A 115 1.22 46.77 -0.39
CA PRO A 115 1.82 47.84 0.42
C PRO A 115 3.33 47.64 0.64
N HIS A 116 3.83 46.40 0.56
CA HIS A 116 5.24 46.07 0.77
C HIS A 116 5.75 45.19 -0.36
N LYS A 117 6.71 45.70 -1.13
CA LYS A 117 7.20 45.07 -2.37
C LYS A 117 8.65 44.64 -2.20
N PRO A 118 8.96 43.32 -2.17
CA PRO A 118 10.34 42.83 -2.18
C PRO A 118 11.01 43.08 -3.53
N SER A 119 12.32 42.79 -3.62
CA SER A 119 13.00 42.76 -4.92
C SER A 119 12.32 41.69 -5.82
N PRO A 120 12.06 41.97 -7.11
CA PRO A 120 11.52 40.99 -8.06
C PRO A 120 12.42 39.76 -8.26
N SER A 121 13.69 39.83 -7.83
CA SER A 121 14.63 38.69 -7.86
C SER A 121 14.46 37.73 -6.69
N VAL A 122 13.65 38.06 -5.68
CA VAL A 122 13.41 37.17 -4.54
C VAL A 122 12.58 36.00 -5.03
N THR A 123 13.09 34.79 -4.81
CA THR A 123 12.34 33.56 -5.10
C THR A 123 11.22 33.37 -4.07
N LYS A 124 10.10 32.76 -4.47
CA LYS A 124 9.01 32.37 -3.57
C LYS A 124 9.50 31.53 -2.39
N GLN A 125 10.38 30.55 -2.64
CA GLN A 125 10.99 29.71 -1.61
C GLN A 125 11.67 30.54 -0.52
N ALA A 126 12.59 31.43 -0.90
CA ALA A 126 13.30 32.27 0.06
C ALA A 126 12.36 33.17 0.87
N ALA A 127 11.32 33.71 0.24
CA ALA A 127 10.31 34.52 0.93
C ALA A 127 9.49 33.68 1.93
N CYS A 128 9.05 32.48 1.52
CA CYS A 128 8.35 31.53 2.38
C CYS A 128 9.20 31.09 3.58
N GLN A 129 10.47 30.73 3.36
CA GLN A 129 11.37 30.29 4.43
C GLN A 129 11.59 31.40 5.46
N GLN A 130 11.69 32.65 5.02
CA GLN A 130 11.81 33.81 5.91
C GLN A 130 10.50 34.09 6.65
N ALA A 131 9.35 33.95 5.98
CA ALA A 131 8.05 34.11 6.63
C ALA A 131 7.77 33.02 7.66
N ALA A 132 8.13 31.76 7.37
CA ALA A 132 8.01 30.64 8.30
C ALA A 132 8.82 30.91 9.58
N LEU A 133 10.04 31.45 9.46
CA LEU A 133 10.82 31.85 10.63
C LEU A 133 10.14 32.94 11.46
N MET A 134 9.60 33.96 10.80
CA MET A 134 8.89 35.08 11.43
C MET A 134 7.66 34.59 12.21
N PHE A 135 6.85 33.71 11.62
CA PHE A 135 5.66 33.16 12.26
C PHE A 135 5.98 32.13 13.35
N SER A 136 7.01 31.31 13.15
CA SER A 136 7.53 30.39 14.17
C SER A 136 7.95 31.15 15.42
N TRP A 137 8.57 32.32 15.26
CA TRP A 137 8.92 33.20 16.37
C TRP A 137 7.70 33.89 16.99
N ALA A 138 6.72 34.29 16.18
CA ALA A 138 5.56 35.03 16.63
C ALA A 138 4.54 34.18 17.43
N ASP A 139 4.62 32.84 17.33
CA ASP A 139 3.59 31.90 17.83
C ASP A 139 2.19 32.23 17.27
N GLN A 140 2.14 32.81 16.05
CA GLN A 140 0.90 33.09 15.32
C GLN A 140 1.15 33.35 13.83
N VAL A 141 0.12 33.15 13.01
CA VAL A 141 0.12 33.47 11.57
C VAL A 141 -0.81 34.65 11.26
N ASN A 142 -0.47 35.41 10.23
CA ASN A 142 -1.27 36.55 9.76
C ASN A 142 -0.94 36.84 8.29
N HIS A 143 -1.94 36.90 7.40
CA HIS A 143 -1.72 37.22 5.99
C HIS A 143 -1.27 38.67 5.73
N ASN A 144 -1.48 39.58 6.69
CA ASN A 144 -1.01 40.97 6.64
C ASN A 144 -0.25 41.32 7.93
N PRO A 145 0.95 40.75 8.14
CA PRO A 145 1.69 40.93 9.37
C PRO A 145 2.25 42.37 9.44
N PRO A 146 1.97 43.14 10.51
CA PRO A 146 2.58 44.45 10.69
C PRO A 146 4.09 44.34 10.93
N ASN A 147 4.84 45.37 10.55
CA ASN A 147 6.25 45.52 10.94
C ASN A 147 6.35 45.96 12.41
N ALA A 148 5.91 45.08 13.32
CA ALA A 148 5.87 45.30 14.76
C ALA A 148 5.84 43.95 15.49
N ALA A 149 6.08 43.98 16.80
CA ALA A 149 5.91 42.79 17.64
C ALA A 149 4.48 42.20 17.49
N PRO A 150 4.32 40.86 17.49
CA PRO A 150 5.36 39.85 17.73
C PRO A 150 6.04 39.31 16.45
N PHE A 151 5.89 39.96 15.29
CA PHE A 151 6.49 39.50 14.03
C PHE A 151 7.95 39.93 13.91
N TYR A 152 8.81 39.37 14.75
CA TYR A 152 10.25 39.56 14.66
C TYR A 152 10.78 38.92 13.36
N CYS A 153 11.84 39.47 12.77
CA CYS A 153 12.35 39.08 11.44
C CYS A 153 11.47 39.50 10.24
N TRP A 154 10.57 40.47 10.44
CA TRP A 154 9.75 41.04 9.37
C TRP A 154 10.60 41.67 8.25
N SER A 155 10.20 41.43 7.01
CA SER A 155 10.71 42.09 5.80
C SER A 155 9.59 42.24 4.77
N SER A 156 9.82 43.03 3.71
CA SER A 156 8.89 43.05 2.57
C SER A 156 8.71 41.68 1.90
N SER A 157 9.73 40.81 1.98
CA SER A 157 9.66 39.44 1.47
C SER A 157 8.78 38.56 2.35
N THR A 158 8.90 38.67 3.69
CA THR A 158 8.04 37.89 4.61
C THR A 158 6.60 38.33 4.51
N TRP A 159 6.35 39.63 4.40
CA TRP A 159 5.02 40.18 4.15
C TRP A 159 4.42 39.65 2.84
N ASN A 160 5.22 39.65 1.76
CA ASN A 160 4.75 39.17 0.46
C ASN A 160 4.36 37.69 0.50
N ALA A 161 5.21 36.82 1.08
CA ALA A 161 4.87 35.41 1.25
C ALA A 161 3.63 35.24 2.12
N ALA A 162 3.55 35.92 3.28
CA ALA A 162 2.38 35.88 4.15
C ALA A 162 1.07 36.17 3.40
N ASN A 163 1.07 37.18 2.52
CA ASN A 163 -0.11 37.60 1.77
C ASN A 163 -0.51 36.66 0.61
N HIS A 164 0.41 35.81 0.13
CA HIS A 164 0.24 34.98 -1.08
C HIS A 164 0.33 33.47 -0.81
N SER A 165 0.41 33.08 0.46
CA SER A 165 0.63 31.71 0.90
C SER A 165 -0.53 31.15 1.71
N ASN A 166 -0.67 29.84 1.71
CA ASN A 166 -1.31 29.12 2.81
C ASN A 166 -0.37 29.16 4.03
N LEU A 167 -0.91 29.33 5.23
CA LEU A 167 -0.15 29.54 6.46
C LEU A 167 -0.56 28.53 7.54
N ALA A 168 0.40 27.77 8.07
CA ALA A 168 0.17 26.82 9.15
C ALA A 168 1.13 27.07 10.30
N ILE A 169 0.61 26.89 11.51
CA ILE A 169 1.37 26.91 12.76
C ILE A 169 1.05 25.65 13.56
N GLY A 170 2.07 25.08 14.18
CA GLY A 170 2.01 23.77 14.81
C GLY A 170 2.23 22.61 13.83
N PHE A 171 2.43 22.89 12.54
CA PHE A 171 2.66 21.90 11.49
C PHE A 171 3.76 22.38 10.54
N CYS A 172 4.53 21.44 10.00
CA CYS A 172 5.48 21.68 8.91
C CYS A 172 5.44 20.53 7.90
N GLY A 173 6.01 20.74 6.72
CA GLY A 173 6.22 19.68 5.75
C GLY A 173 4.92 19.07 5.21
N PRO A 174 4.90 17.76 4.91
CA PRO A 174 3.71 17.05 4.46
C PRO A 174 2.51 17.19 5.41
N GLU A 175 2.73 17.23 6.72
CA GLU A 175 1.65 17.38 7.72
C GLU A 175 0.93 18.72 7.58
N ALA A 176 1.66 19.79 7.24
CA ALA A 176 1.04 21.08 6.96
C ALA A 176 0.13 21.01 5.72
N ILE A 177 0.51 20.23 4.70
CA ILE A 177 -0.31 20.00 3.52
C ILE A 177 -1.59 19.25 3.90
N ASP A 178 -1.49 18.23 4.75
CA ASP A 178 -2.66 17.49 5.25
C ASP A 178 -3.60 18.42 6.04
N ALA A 179 -3.04 19.29 6.89
CA ALA A 179 -3.80 20.28 7.66
C ALA A 179 -4.54 21.28 6.73
N TYR A 180 -3.86 21.79 5.70
CA TYR A 180 -4.48 22.63 4.67
C TYR A 180 -5.58 21.91 3.89
N MET A 181 -5.42 20.62 3.63
CA MET A 181 -6.43 19.82 2.96
C MET A 181 -7.61 19.50 3.89
N ARG A 182 -7.40 19.40 5.20
CA ARG A 182 -8.45 19.09 6.19
C ARG A 182 -9.28 20.31 6.61
N GLU A 183 -8.65 21.48 6.75
CA GLU A 183 -9.22 22.82 7.05
C GLU A 183 -9.89 23.01 8.42
N ASN A 184 -10.82 22.14 8.78
CA ASN A 184 -11.67 22.26 9.98
C ASN A 184 -11.91 20.89 10.63
N ASP A 185 -10.95 20.50 11.46
CA ASP A 185 -11.08 19.36 12.36
C ASP A 185 -11.58 19.86 13.73
N PRO A 186 -12.70 19.34 14.27
CA PRO A 186 -13.22 19.72 15.59
C PRO A 186 -12.21 19.50 16.74
N LEU A 187 -11.13 18.76 16.52
CA LEU A 187 -10.10 18.52 17.52
C LEU A 187 -8.93 19.51 17.47
N THR A 188 -8.64 20.17 16.33
CA THR A 188 -7.37 20.93 16.18
C THR A 188 -7.36 22.15 15.27
N LEU A 189 -8.43 22.51 14.54
CA LEU A 189 -8.37 23.64 13.60
C LEU A 189 -9.47 24.69 13.81
N SER A 190 -9.11 25.93 13.47
CA SER A 190 -9.90 27.12 13.79
C SER A 190 -11.12 27.28 12.87
N SER A 191 -12.23 27.82 13.41
CA SER A 191 -13.45 28.09 12.66
C SER A 191 -13.33 29.15 11.55
N TRP A 192 -12.17 29.80 11.43
CA TRP A 192 -11.86 30.84 10.43
C TRP A 192 -11.71 30.29 9.01
N ASN A 193 -11.52 28.98 8.83
CA ASN A 193 -11.24 28.34 7.54
C ASN A 193 -12.48 27.71 6.87
N SER A 194 -13.68 28.18 7.22
CA SER A 194 -14.95 27.60 6.76
C SER A 194 -15.15 27.59 5.23
N GLN A 195 -14.38 28.39 4.50
CA GLN A 195 -14.39 28.48 3.03
C GLN A 195 -13.42 27.52 2.32
N VAL A 196 -12.71 26.68 3.09
CA VAL A 196 -11.68 25.73 2.63
C VAL A 196 -10.64 26.36 1.67
N GLY A 197 -10.19 27.57 2.02
CA GLY A 197 -9.32 28.38 1.17
C GLY A 197 -7.97 27.74 0.86
N HIS A 198 -7.33 27.12 1.83
CA HIS A 198 -6.04 26.45 1.66
C HIS A 198 -6.15 25.26 0.70
N ARG A 199 -7.16 24.41 0.89
CA ARG A 199 -7.47 23.28 -0.01
C ARG A 199 -7.72 23.78 -1.44
N ARG A 200 -8.53 24.83 -1.60
CA ARG A 200 -8.87 25.40 -2.91
C ARG A 200 -7.62 25.89 -3.66
N TRP A 201 -6.65 26.46 -2.93
CA TRP A 201 -5.39 26.89 -3.51
C TRP A 201 -4.48 25.73 -3.93
N ILE A 202 -4.38 24.67 -3.13
CA ILE A 202 -3.64 23.44 -3.48
C ILE A 202 -4.25 22.77 -4.72
N LEU A 203 -5.58 22.71 -4.77
CA LEU A 203 -6.35 22.14 -5.87
C LEU A 203 -6.67 23.16 -6.98
N LYS A 204 -5.92 24.27 -7.06
CA LYS A 204 -6.14 25.27 -8.11
C LYS A 204 -5.90 24.65 -9.48
N HIS A 205 -6.87 24.84 -10.38
CA HIS A 205 -6.83 24.36 -11.74
C HIS A 205 -5.71 25.05 -12.53
N GLY A 206 -4.92 24.26 -13.27
CA GLY A 206 -3.83 24.75 -14.10
C GLY A 206 -2.60 25.26 -13.35
N ALA A 207 -2.57 25.26 -12.02
CA ALA A 207 -1.36 25.64 -11.27
C ALA A 207 -0.20 24.68 -11.55
N THR A 208 1.01 25.22 -11.74
CA THR A 208 2.24 24.44 -11.99
C THR A 208 3.30 24.62 -10.92
N ASP A 209 3.29 25.71 -10.15
CA ASP A 209 4.40 26.07 -9.28
C ASP A 209 3.96 26.40 -7.86
N PHE A 210 4.49 25.68 -6.88
CA PHE A 210 4.37 26.01 -5.48
C PHE A 210 5.74 26.33 -4.88
N ALA A 211 5.74 26.93 -3.69
CA ALA A 211 6.95 27.03 -2.89
C ALA A 211 6.63 26.77 -1.43
N SER A 212 7.56 26.15 -0.70
CA SER A 212 7.41 25.87 0.72
C SER A 212 8.58 26.45 1.49
N GLY A 213 8.26 27.05 2.63
CA GLY A 213 9.20 27.38 3.69
C GLY A 213 8.74 26.72 4.97
N ASP A 214 9.66 26.02 5.62
CA ASP A 214 9.36 25.22 6.81
C ASP A 214 10.42 25.49 7.87
N VAL A 215 9.99 25.80 9.08
CA VAL A 215 10.87 26.02 10.23
C VAL A 215 10.39 25.12 11.37
N PRO A 216 11.28 24.28 11.94
CA PRO A 216 10.92 23.45 13.07
C PRO A 216 10.73 24.30 14.33
N GLY A 217 9.80 23.88 15.18
CA GLY A 217 9.64 24.41 16.52
C GLY A 217 10.70 23.89 17.48
N ASN A 218 10.60 24.31 18.74
CA ASN A 218 11.39 23.74 19.84
C ASN A 218 10.51 23.28 21.02
N GLY A 219 9.19 23.21 20.81
CA GLY A 219 8.22 22.79 21.82
C GLY A 219 8.01 23.78 22.98
N VAL A 220 8.71 24.92 23.01
CA VAL A 220 8.64 25.89 24.12
C VAL A 220 8.33 27.30 23.62
N GLN A 221 9.25 27.90 22.88
CA GLN A 221 9.17 29.29 22.42
C GLN A 221 8.79 29.38 20.95
N PHE A 222 9.23 28.42 20.13
CA PHE A 222 9.04 28.42 18.69
C PHE A 222 8.12 27.27 18.29
N ARG A 223 7.23 27.53 17.34
CA ARG A 223 6.34 26.52 16.77
C ARG A 223 6.83 26.03 15.44
N ASP A 224 6.54 24.77 15.13
CA ASP A 224 6.57 24.28 13.75
C ASP A 224 5.70 25.19 12.89
N THR A 225 6.21 25.58 11.74
CA THR A 225 5.52 26.53 10.88
C THR A 225 5.81 26.20 9.43
N ASN A 226 4.74 26.18 8.64
CA ASN A 226 4.80 26.12 7.19
C ASN A 226 4.23 27.41 6.58
N VAL A 227 4.88 27.88 5.54
CA VAL A 227 4.37 28.91 4.63
C VAL A 227 4.48 28.37 3.22
N MET A 228 3.33 28.07 2.60
CA MET A 228 3.25 27.51 1.25
C MET A 228 2.76 28.58 0.26
N TYR A 229 3.64 29.09 -0.61
CA TYR A 229 3.26 30.02 -1.69
C TYR A 229 2.33 29.33 -2.68
N VAL A 230 1.11 29.85 -2.82
CA VAL A 230 0.06 29.24 -3.67
C VAL A 230 -0.41 30.14 -4.79
N VAL A 231 -0.20 31.45 -4.68
CA VAL A 231 -0.57 32.36 -5.78
C VAL A 231 0.39 32.18 -6.96
N GLN A 232 -0.22 31.98 -8.13
CA GLN A 232 0.48 31.76 -9.39
C GLN A 232 0.64 33.08 -10.16
N ALA A 233 1.79 33.26 -10.79
CA ALA A 233 1.99 34.18 -11.90
C ALA A 233 1.32 33.61 -13.16
N GLY A 234 1.09 34.46 -14.17
CA GLY A 234 0.48 34.01 -15.42
C GLY A 234 1.28 32.93 -16.16
N SER A 235 2.61 32.88 -15.99
CA SER A 235 3.48 31.85 -16.57
C SER A 235 3.45 30.51 -15.83
N GLU A 236 2.87 30.48 -14.63
CA GLU A 236 2.76 29.31 -13.76
C GLU A 236 1.33 28.73 -13.78
N LEU A 237 0.58 29.11 -14.82
CA LEU A 237 -0.74 28.61 -15.13
C LEU A 237 -0.69 28.00 -16.52
N ILE A 238 -1.03 26.71 -16.61
CA ILE A 238 -1.25 26.04 -17.88
C ILE A 238 -2.74 26.11 -18.25
N ASP A 239 -2.99 26.32 -19.54
CA ASP A 239 -4.33 26.27 -20.09
C ASP A 239 -4.74 24.80 -20.28
N VAL A 240 -5.67 24.36 -19.45
CA VAL A 240 -6.21 23.00 -19.42
C VAL A 240 -7.74 23.09 -19.41
N PRO A 241 -8.47 22.14 -20.05
CA PRO A 241 -9.93 22.18 -20.08
C PRO A 241 -10.54 22.27 -18.69
N ALA A 242 -11.43 23.24 -18.48
CA ALA A 242 -12.11 23.42 -17.21
C ALA A 242 -12.92 22.15 -16.86
N ARG A 243 -12.85 21.76 -15.58
CA ARG A 243 -13.54 20.59 -15.04
C ARG A 243 -13.94 20.82 -13.59
N PHE A 244 -14.89 20.01 -13.16
CA PHE A 244 -15.25 19.90 -11.76
C PHE A 244 -14.12 19.22 -10.98
N VAL A 245 -13.77 19.78 -9.82
CA VAL A 245 -12.82 19.19 -8.87
C VAL A 245 -13.55 19.02 -7.54
N ALA A 246 -13.78 17.75 -7.17
CA ALA A 246 -14.46 17.38 -5.94
C ALA A 246 -13.45 17.00 -4.86
N TRP A 247 -13.74 17.38 -3.61
CA TRP A 247 -13.04 16.87 -2.43
C TRP A 247 -14.03 16.56 -1.32
N PRO A 248 -14.19 15.29 -0.88
CA PRO A 248 -13.55 14.07 -1.40
C PRO A 248 -13.78 13.84 -2.91
N SER A 249 -12.85 13.17 -3.57
CA SER A 249 -12.91 12.90 -5.01
C SER A 249 -13.84 11.74 -5.34
N ALA A 250 -14.24 11.64 -6.61
CA ALA A 250 -15.09 10.56 -7.08
C ALA A 250 -14.32 9.22 -7.14
N GLY A 251 -15.01 8.12 -6.85
CA GLY A 251 -14.43 6.78 -6.78
C GLY A 251 -14.00 6.40 -5.36
N TYR A 252 -13.00 5.52 -5.25
CA TYR A 252 -12.43 5.08 -3.99
C TYR A 252 -11.62 6.20 -3.33
N PHE A 253 -11.89 6.43 -2.05
CA PHE A 253 -11.28 7.52 -1.27
C PHE A 253 -10.81 7.01 0.11
N PRO A 254 -9.53 7.22 0.49
CA PRO A 254 -9.01 6.81 1.79
C PRO A 254 -9.74 7.50 2.96
N ASP A 255 -10.22 6.73 3.93
CA ASP A 255 -10.92 7.27 5.10
C ASP A 255 -10.04 8.20 5.95
N ALA A 256 -8.73 7.96 5.99
CA ALA A 256 -7.73 8.78 6.66
C ALA A 256 -7.68 10.24 6.16
N LEU A 257 -8.23 10.52 4.97
CA LEU A 257 -8.31 11.84 4.36
C LEU A 257 -9.67 12.50 4.51
N MET A 258 -10.64 11.81 5.13
CA MET A 258 -12.00 12.31 5.27
C MET A 258 -12.04 13.55 6.16
N ALA A 259 -12.84 14.53 5.73
CA ALA A 259 -13.09 15.76 6.46
C ALA A 259 -14.58 16.04 6.55
N SER A 260 -14.96 16.80 7.58
CA SER A 260 -16.35 17.21 7.82
C SER A 260 -16.86 18.22 6.79
N GLN A 261 -15.96 18.88 6.05
CA GLN A 261 -16.26 19.87 5.02
C GLN A 261 -15.90 19.34 3.64
N TRP A 262 -16.91 19.19 2.80
CA TRP A 262 -16.79 18.75 1.42
C TRP A 262 -16.90 19.97 0.50
N SER A 263 -16.27 19.87 -0.67
CA SER A 263 -16.20 20.98 -1.63
C SER A 263 -16.25 20.50 -3.07
N LEU A 264 -16.85 21.33 -3.93
CA LEU A 264 -16.83 21.17 -5.38
C LEU A 264 -16.43 22.50 -6.00
N SER A 265 -15.35 22.52 -6.79
CA SER A 265 -14.90 23.71 -7.52
C SER A 265 -14.95 23.51 -9.04
N HIS A 266 -15.02 24.62 -9.77
CA HIS A 266 -14.94 24.64 -11.23
C HIS A 266 -14.50 26.03 -11.72
N PRO A 267 -13.45 26.14 -12.57
CA PRO A 267 -13.02 27.42 -13.14
C PRO A 267 -14.16 28.09 -13.92
N GLY A 268 -14.42 29.38 -13.67
CA GLY A 268 -15.45 30.14 -14.39
C GLY A 268 -16.91 29.79 -14.06
N ALA A 269 -17.16 28.89 -13.11
CA ALA A 269 -18.52 28.58 -12.68
C ALA A 269 -19.06 29.58 -11.65
N SER A 270 -20.39 29.66 -11.54
CA SER A 270 -21.07 30.27 -10.38
C SER A 270 -21.91 29.24 -9.63
N PHE A 271 -21.73 29.22 -8.31
CA PHE A 271 -22.47 28.35 -7.38
C PHE A 271 -23.55 29.10 -6.60
N SER A 272 -23.83 30.37 -6.93
CA SER A 272 -24.73 31.25 -6.16
C SER A 272 -26.14 30.67 -5.94
N SER A 273 -26.62 29.87 -6.88
CA SER A 273 -27.93 29.21 -6.84
C SER A 273 -27.85 27.70 -6.62
N ALA A 274 -26.64 27.17 -6.39
CA ALA A 274 -26.43 25.74 -6.31
C ALA A 274 -26.95 25.14 -4.99
N THR A 275 -27.44 23.91 -5.10
CA THR A 275 -27.90 23.08 -3.98
C THR A 275 -27.12 21.77 -3.94
N VAL A 276 -27.03 21.16 -2.76
CA VAL A 276 -26.34 19.89 -2.53
C VAL A 276 -27.34 18.88 -1.97
N SER A 277 -27.39 17.68 -2.55
CA SER A 277 -28.12 16.53 -2.00
C SER A 277 -27.20 15.32 -1.95
N MET A 278 -27.30 14.55 -0.86
CA MET A 278 -26.50 13.34 -0.66
C MET A 278 -27.37 12.18 -0.17
N THR A 279 -27.02 10.97 -0.60
CA THR A 279 -27.55 9.72 -0.03
C THR A 279 -26.42 8.74 0.27
N ASP A 280 -26.63 7.83 1.22
CA ASP A 280 -25.75 6.68 1.40
C ASP A 280 -25.95 5.63 0.29
N GLY A 281 -25.15 4.56 0.33
CA GLY A 281 -25.23 3.45 -0.64
C GLY A 281 -26.54 2.66 -0.60
N ASN A 282 -27.38 2.85 0.43
CA ASN A 282 -28.72 2.27 0.51
C ASN A 282 -29.81 3.23 0.00
N GLY A 283 -29.43 4.43 -0.45
CA GLY A 283 -30.34 5.48 -0.90
C GLY A 283 -30.95 6.31 0.23
N SER A 284 -30.49 6.15 1.48
CA SER A 284 -30.99 6.95 2.61
C SER A 284 -30.44 8.37 2.54
N PRO A 285 -31.24 9.41 2.78
CA PRO A 285 -30.76 10.79 2.77
C PRO A 285 -29.67 11.05 3.81
N VAL A 286 -28.57 11.69 3.39
CA VAL A 286 -27.53 12.22 4.26
C VAL A 286 -27.75 13.73 4.40
N SER A 287 -27.84 14.23 5.63
CA SER A 287 -28.02 15.66 5.86
C SER A 287 -26.78 16.44 5.44
N THR A 288 -26.98 17.60 4.81
CA THR A 288 -25.91 18.51 4.41
C THR A 288 -26.26 19.93 4.82
N SER A 289 -25.25 20.75 5.09
CA SER A 289 -25.45 22.18 5.33
C SER A 289 -24.44 22.97 4.50
N ILE A 290 -24.94 23.78 3.57
CA ILE A 290 -24.06 24.61 2.74
C ILE A 290 -23.46 25.73 3.59
N ILE A 291 -22.14 25.77 3.62
CA ILE A 291 -21.34 26.72 4.39
C ILE A 291 -21.01 27.94 3.53
N ASP A 292 -20.61 27.71 2.28
CA ASP A 292 -20.11 28.74 1.39
C ASP A 292 -20.47 28.44 -0.07
N ARG A 293 -20.70 29.50 -0.86
CA ARG A 293 -20.99 29.44 -2.32
C ARG A 293 -20.17 30.48 -3.10
N THR A 294 -19.03 30.91 -2.56
CA THR A 294 -18.37 32.14 -3.02
C THR A 294 -17.80 32.05 -4.42
N THR A 295 -17.94 33.17 -5.13
CA THR A 295 -17.49 33.37 -6.51
C THR A 295 -16.26 34.29 -6.63
N THR A 296 -15.71 34.84 -5.54
CA THR A 296 -14.58 35.80 -5.64
C THR A 296 -13.63 35.77 -4.43
N ASN A 297 -12.34 36.07 -4.70
CA ASN A 297 -11.21 36.33 -3.78
C ASN A 297 -10.38 35.13 -3.27
N LEU A 298 -10.61 33.92 -3.76
CA LEU A 298 -9.76 32.74 -3.49
C LEU A 298 -9.32 32.13 -4.83
N ALA A 299 -8.99 30.83 -4.85
CA ALA A 299 -8.72 30.09 -6.08
C ALA A 299 -10.00 29.94 -6.94
N ASP A 300 -10.21 28.78 -7.57
CA ASP A 300 -11.38 28.59 -8.45
C ASP A 300 -12.70 28.70 -7.66
N PRO A 301 -13.79 29.22 -8.27
CA PRO A 301 -15.11 29.27 -7.65
C PRO A 301 -15.53 27.91 -7.10
N ALA A 302 -16.18 27.89 -5.93
CA ALA A 302 -16.54 26.66 -5.25
C ALA A 302 -17.83 26.77 -4.45
N ILE A 303 -18.43 25.60 -4.17
CA ILE A 303 -19.42 25.41 -3.12
C ILE A 303 -18.82 24.51 -2.04
N VAL A 304 -19.09 24.84 -0.78
CA VAL A 304 -18.60 24.13 0.41
C VAL A 304 -19.79 23.77 1.29
N TRP A 305 -19.85 22.53 1.77
CA TRP A 305 -20.91 22.08 2.68
C TRP A 305 -20.34 21.17 3.76
N SER A 306 -21.00 21.14 4.93
CA SER A 306 -20.71 20.17 5.97
C SER A 306 -21.54 18.91 5.81
N VAL A 307 -20.96 17.80 6.28
CA VAL A 307 -21.60 16.51 6.48
C VAL A 307 -21.56 16.13 7.98
N PRO A 308 -22.41 15.20 8.45
CA PRO A 308 -22.37 14.70 9.82
C PRO A 308 -21.05 14.02 10.16
N ALA A 309 -20.67 14.02 11.44
CA ALA A 309 -19.46 13.34 11.90
C ALA A 309 -19.42 11.86 11.52
N SER A 310 -20.57 11.18 11.45
CA SER A 310 -20.67 9.78 11.02
C SER A 310 -20.21 9.55 9.57
N VAL A 311 -20.27 10.56 8.71
CA VAL A 311 -19.79 10.51 7.31
C VAL A 311 -18.29 10.82 7.23
N ALA A 312 -17.78 11.66 8.13
CA ALA A 312 -16.37 12.02 8.22
C ALA A 312 -15.57 11.08 9.14
N THR A 313 -16.02 9.84 9.32
CA THR A 313 -15.41 8.85 10.22
C THR A 313 -14.17 8.25 9.59
N VAL A 314 -13.14 8.01 10.39
CA VAL A 314 -11.93 7.22 10.07
C VAL A 314 -12.06 5.83 10.69
N GLY A 315 -11.49 4.80 10.06
CA GLY A 315 -11.55 3.41 10.48
C GLY A 315 -12.80 2.69 9.99
N VAL A 316 -13.21 2.93 8.74
CA VAL A 316 -14.36 2.20 8.16
C VAL A 316 -14.00 0.73 7.99
N THR A 317 -14.82 -0.18 8.53
CA THR A 317 -14.52 -1.63 8.45
C THR A 317 -14.98 -2.26 7.14
N GLN A 318 -15.78 -1.53 6.35
CA GLN A 318 -16.27 -1.92 5.04
C GLN A 318 -16.37 -0.68 4.14
N ASP A 319 -16.18 -0.90 2.84
CA ASP A 319 -16.32 0.15 1.85
C ASP A 319 -17.72 0.80 1.93
N THR A 320 -17.76 2.11 2.13
CA THR A 320 -19.00 2.87 2.36
C THR A 320 -19.19 3.92 1.28
N SER A 321 -20.29 3.84 0.55
CA SER A 321 -20.55 4.74 -0.59
C SER A 321 -21.50 5.88 -0.24
N TYR A 322 -21.23 7.07 -0.80
CA TYR A 322 -22.08 8.25 -0.75
C TYR A 322 -22.30 8.80 -2.16
N HIS A 323 -23.57 8.93 -2.53
CA HIS A 323 -23.97 9.54 -3.79
C HIS A 323 -24.16 11.05 -3.57
N VAL A 324 -23.42 11.87 -4.30
CA VAL A 324 -23.49 13.33 -4.23
C VAL A 324 -24.13 13.87 -5.50
N THR A 325 -25.00 14.85 -5.38
CA THR A 325 -25.46 15.67 -6.50
C THR A 325 -25.42 17.14 -6.11
N VAL A 326 -24.74 17.94 -6.92
CA VAL A 326 -24.74 19.38 -6.86
C VAL A 326 -25.48 19.90 -8.08
N ALA A 327 -26.62 20.56 -7.88
CA ALA A 327 -27.48 21.04 -8.96
C ALA A 327 -27.55 22.57 -8.98
N GLY A 328 -27.92 23.16 -10.12
CA GLY A 328 -28.11 24.62 -10.23
C GLY A 328 -26.80 25.40 -10.40
N ILE A 329 -25.74 24.75 -10.87
CA ILE A 329 -24.44 25.36 -11.15
C ILE A 329 -24.53 26.12 -12.47
N GLN A 330 -24.02 27.34 -12.55
CA GLN A 330 -23.92 28.07 -13.81
C GLN A 330 -22.52 27.89 -14.39
N VAL A 331 -22.44 27.37 -15.62
CA VAL A 331 -21.19 27.25 -16.39
C VAL A 331 -21.47 27.78 -17.80
N ASP A 332 -20.69 28.76 -18.24
CA ASP A 332 -20.82 29.38 -19.58
C ASP A 332 -22.26 29.77 -19.96
N GLY A 333 -23.02 30.29 -18.98
CA GLY A 333 -24.41 30.74 -19.15
C GLY A 333 -25.46 29.62 -19.17
N SER A 334 -25.05 28.36 -18.94
CA SER A 334 -25.95 27.21 -18.83
C SER A 334 -26.06 26.71 -17.39
N THR A 335 -27.27 26.33 -16.99
CA THR A 335 -27.49 25.63 -15.71
C THR A 335 -27.18 24.15 -15.86
N VAL A 336 -26.25 23.64 -15.05
CA VAL A 336 -25.82 22.23 -15.05
C VAL A 336 -25.93 21.62 -13.65
N SER A 337 -25.85 20.29 -13.61
CA SER A 337 -25.72 19.50 -12.38
C SER A 337 -24.50 18.59 -12.50
N HIS A 338 -23.86 18.31 -11.38
CA HIS A 338 -22.74 17.39 -11.26
C HIS A 338 -23.06 16.32 -10.21
N SER A 339 -23.01 15.05 -10.60
CA SER A 339 -23.26 13.91 -9.72
C SER A 339 -22.08 12.97 -9.73
N TYR A 340 -21.69 12.47 -8.57
CA TYR A 340 -20.58 11.54 -8.40
C TYR A 340 -20.79 10.66 -7.16
N VAL A 341 -20.01 9.57 -7.08
CA VAL A 341 -20.02 8.66 -5.94
C VAL A 341 -18.66 8.71 -5.28
N VAL A 342 -18.64 8.78 -3.95
CA VAL A 342 -17.45 8.61 -3.12
C VAL A 342 -17.59 7.28 -2.40
N THR A 343 -16.64 6.36 -2.60
CA THR A 343 -16.56 5.08 -1.91
C THR A 343 -15.41 5.13 -0.91
N VAL A 344 -15.73 5.38 0.34
CA VAL A 344 -14.77 5.50 1.44
C VAL A 344 -14.29 4.10 1.82
N PHE A 345 -12.98 3.90 1.94
CA PHE A 345 -12.38 2.62 2.34
C PHE A 345 -11.21 2.83 3.30
N ASP A 346 -10.88 1.79 4.07
CA ASP A 346 -9.68 1.74 4.91
C ASP A 346 -8.43 1.48 4.03
N PRO A 347 -7.51 2.45 3.92
CA PRO A 347 -6.33 2.37 3.06
C PRO A 347 -5.18 1.55 3.68
N ASP A 348 -5.39 0.91 4.83
CA ASP A 348 -4.46 -0.06 5.40
C ASP A 348 -4.86 -1.51 5.10
N VAL A 349 -6.07 -1.74 4.57
CA VAL A 349 -6.64 -3.08 4.34
C VAL A 349 -6.68 -3.44 2.85
N LEU A 350 -6.06 -4.57 2.48
CA LEU A 350 -6.30 -5.23 1.20
C LEU A 350 -7.49 -6.19 1.31
N THR A 351 -8.51 -5.99 0.45
CA THR A 351 -9.71 -6.83 0.39
C THR A 351 -9.62 -7.95 -0.64
N GLU A 352 -8.71 -7.84 -1.63
CA GLU A 352 -8.52 -8.88 -2.63
C GLU A 352 -7.99 -10.15 -1.98
N PRO A 353 -8.59 -11.33 -2.28
CA PRO A 353 -8.18 -12.56 -1.66
C PRO A 353 -6.80 -12.99 -2.15
N LEU A 354 -5.85 -13.07 -1.24
CA LEU A 354 -4.56 -13.71 -1.50
C LEU A 354 -4.70 -15.21 -1.20
N ALA A 355 -5.04 -16.00 -2.22
CA ALA A 355 -5.25 -17.45 -2.07
C ALA A 355 -4.35 -18.25 -3.00
N LEU A 356 -3.80 -19.36 -2.49
CA LEU A 356 -3.08 -20.34 -3.29
C LEU A 356 -3.98 -21.56 -3.51
N GLN A 357 -3.96 -22.06 -4.74
CA GLN A 357 -4.66 -23.26 -5.15
C GLN A 357 -3.65 -24.32 -5.60
N GLY A 358 -3.69 -25.49 -4.98
CA GLY A 358 -2.77 -26.58 -5.27
C GLY A 358 -2.90 -27.71 -4.25
N THR A 359 -2.14 -28.79 -4.46
CA THR A 359 -2.21 -29.97 -3.60
C THR A 359 -1.63 -29.71 -2.19
N PRO A 360 -2.28 -30.19 -1.11
CA PRO A 360 -1.71 -30.21 0.23
C PRO A 360 -0.69 -31.35 0.41
N THR A 361 -0.58 -32.28 -0.54
CA THR A 361 0.34 -33.41 -0.48
C THR A 361 1.19 -33.50 -1.75
N PRO A 362 2.08 -32.52 -2.00
CA PRO A 362 2.94 -32.54 -3.18
C PRO A 362 3.94 -33.71 -3.12
N PRO A 363 4.39 -34.21 -4.29
CA PRO A 363 5.54 -35.11 -4.36
C PRO A 363 6.83 -34.38 -3.97
N VAL A 364 7.90 -35.11 -3.64
CA VAL A 364 9.18 -34.51 -3.23
C VAL A 364 9.86 -33.73 -4.37
N GLU A 365 9.47 -34.01 -5.61
CA GLU A 365 9.84 -33.27 -6.83
C GLU A 365 9.14 -31.90 -6.94
N GLY A 366 8.14 -31.64 -6.10
CA GLY A 366 7.41 -30.37 -6.04
C GLY A 366 6.12 -30.31 -6.86
N ALA A 367 5.41 -29.19 -6.73
CA ALA A 367 4.10 -28.95 -7.36
C ALA A 367 3.92 -27.50 -7.81
N ASN A 368 2.92 -27.29 -8.66
CA ASN A 368 2.47 -25.97 -9.11
C ASN A 368 1.35 -25.47 -8.20
N TYR A 369 1.44 -24.19 -7.81
CA TYR A 369 0.42 -23.49 -7.04
C TYR A 369 -0.05 -22.26 -7.81
N PHE A 370 -1.36 -22.17 -8.00
CA PHE A 370 -1.98 -21.12 -8.79
C PHE A 370 -2.61 -20.06 -7.89
N PHE A 371 -2.67 -18.82 -8.37
CA PHE A 371 -3.30 -17.70 -7.68
C PHE A 371 -3.85 -16.68 -8.69
N GLU A 372 -4.80 -15.88 -8.22
CA GLU A 372 -5.25 -14.70 -8.95
C GLU A 372 -4.34 -13.53 -8.59
N ALA A 373 -3.70 -12.93 -9.59
CA ALA A 373 -2.84 -11.77 -9.36
C ALA A 373 -3.67 -10.55 -8.95
N VAL A 374 -3.24 -9.87 -7.88
CA VAL A 374 -3.86 -8.62 -7.43
C VAL A 374 -3.55 -7.52 -8.43
N ALA A 375 -4.59 -6.93 -9.01
CA ALA A 375 -4.45 -5.83 -9.95
C ALA A 375 -3.75 -4.63 -9.29
N GLY A 376 -2.71 -4.10 -9.96
CA GLY A 376 -1.91 -2.98 -9.46
C GLY A 376 -0.79 -3.36 -8.49
N ALA A 377 -0.65 -4.64 -8.12
CA ALA A 377 0.51 -5.11 -7.38
C ALA A 377 1.78 -5.08 -8.25
N SER A 378 2.89 -4.64 -7.66
CA SER A 378 4.20 -4.56 -8.32
C SER A 378 4.85 -5.94 -8.46
N SER A 379 4.54 -6.85 -7.53
CA SER A 379 5.05 -8.21 -7.51
C SER A 379 4.19 -9.12 -6.63
N HIS A 380 4.32 -10.43 -6.87
CA HIS A 380 3.80 -11.47 -5.98
C HIS A 380 4.94 -12.42 -5.60
N LYS A 381 4.83 -13.01 -4.41
CA LYS A 381 5.73 -14.07 -3.94
C LYS A 381 5.00 -15.04 -3.04
N VAL A 382 5.48 -16.28 -2.97
CA VAL A 382 5.02 -17.25 -1.97
C VAL A 382 6.07 -17.33 -0.88
N LEU A 383 5.68 -17.01 0.35
CA LEU A 383 6.49 -17.26 1.53
C LEU A 383 6.27 -18.71 1.96
N ALA A 384 7.33 -19.51 1.91
CA ALA A 384 7.35 -20.87 2.43
C ALA A 384 8.07 -20.89 3.77
N SER A 385 7.42 -21.40 4.81
CA SER A 385 7.99 -21.46 6.16
C SER A 385 7.74 -22.80 6.83
N GLU A 386 8.69 -23.24 7.66
CA GLU A 386 8.45 -24.34 8.59
C GLU A 386 7.69 -23.83 9.83
N SER A 387 6.97 -24.72 10.49
CA SER A 387 6.28 -24.44 11.75
C SER A 387 7.09 -25.02 12.90
N GLN A 388 7.37 -24.23 13.93
CA GLN A 388 8.00 -24.69 15.18
C GLN A 388 7.23 -24.18 16.39
N THR A 389 7.21 -24.95 17.48
CA THR A 389 6.64 -24.48 18.76
C THR A 389 7.37 -23.22 19.22
N VAL A 390 6.65 -22.24 19.77
CA VAL A 390 7.28 -21.08 20.40
C VAL A 390 7.96 -21.52 21.70
N ASP A 391 9.29 -21.44 21.72
CA ASP A 391 10.16 -21.73 22.86
C ASP A 391 10.96 -20.50 23.33
N TRP A 392 10.65 -19.34 22.76
CA TRP A 392 11.34 -18.07 22.97
C TRP A 392 10.48 -17.05 23.72
N THR A 393 11.15 -16.10 24.36
CA THR A 393 10.54 -14.91 24.98
C THR A 393 10.96 -13.69 24.17
N ALA A 394 10.01 -12.85 23.76
CA ALA A 394 10.33 -11.54 23.20
C ALA A 394 10.71 -10.59 24.35
N GLY A 395 11.97 -10.69 24.78
CA GLY A 395 12.55 -9.88 25.86
C GLY A 395 13.47 -8.78 25.34
N ALA A 396 13.77 -7.78 26.17
CA ALA A 396 14.64 -6.66 25.81
C ALA A 396 16.15 -6.94 26.01
N GLU A 397 16.49 -8.19 26.34
CA GLU A 397 17.86 -8.62 26.67
C GLU A 397 18.81 -8.58 25.45
N ASP A 398 20.11 -8.46 25.71
CA ASP A 398 21.14 -8.50 24.67
C ASP A 398 21.25 -9.93 24.10
N GLY A 399 20.90 -10.09 22.82
CA GLY A 399 20.78 -11.39 22.13
C GLY A 399 19.33 -11.81 21.81
N ALA A 400 18.33 -11.19 22.43
CA ALA A 400 16.92 -11.29 21.99
C ALA A 400 16.57 -10.22 20.92
N SER A 401 17.54 -9.36 20.57
CA SER A 401 17.39 -8.21 19.67
C SER A 401 17.15 -8.58 18.21
N ASP A 402 17.49 -9.79 17.79
CA ASP A 402 17.43 -10.19 16.38
C ASP A 402 15.99 -10.34 15.86
N PHE A 403 14.99 -10.24 16.75
CA PHE A 403 13.57 -10.40 16.42
C PHE A 403 12.72 -9.20 16.86
N ILE A 404 13.32 -8.03 17.03
CA ILE A 404 12.60 -6.79 17.35
C ILE A 404 12.90 -5.75 16.27
N ILE A 405 11.86 -5.31 15.57
CA ILE A 405 11.93 -4.12 14.71
C ILE A 405 11.64 -2.92 15.61
N ASP A 406 12.68 -2.14 15.88
CA ASP A 406 12.61 -0.89 16.63
C ASP A 406 12.07 0.22 15.70
N GLN A 407 10.92 0.79 16.06
CA GLN A 407 10.31 1.94 15.36
C GLN A 407 10.21 3.13 16.33
N THR A 408 11.14 3.22 17.28
CA THR A 408 11.24 4.35 18.19
C THR A 408 12.17 5.42 17.64
N GLU A 409 11.95 6.67 18.05
CA GLU A 409 12.89 7.73 17.74
C GLU A 409 14.27 7.49 18.38
N ALA A 410 15.33 7.88 17.67
CA ALA A 410 16.71 7.77 18.14
C ALA A 410 17.03 8.61 19.40
N SER A 411 16.09 9.47 19.84
CA SER A 411 16.25 10.35 21.00
C SER A 411 16.25 9.61 22.35
N TYR A 412 15.85 8.34 22.37
CA TYR A 412 15.96 7.47 23.53
C TYR A 412 16.18 6.01 23.12
N ALA A 413 16.58 5.17 24.07
CA ALA A 413 16.71 3.74 23.81
C ALA A 413 15.41 3.00 24.13
N LEU A 414 14.86 2.29 23.15
CA LEU A 414 13.75 1.36 23.34
C LEU A 414 14.06 0.34 24.45
N ARG A 415 15.30 -0.14 24.54
CA ARG A 415 15.72 -1.14 25.55
C ARG A 415 16.49 -0.44 26.65
N THR A 416 15.99 -0.52 27.89
CA THR A 416 16.57 0.18 29.03
C THR A 416 16.80 -0.72 30.23
N SER A 417 17.92 -0.52 30.93
CA SER A 417 18.25 -1.19 32.20
C SER A 417 17.78 -0.42 33.43
N THR A 418 17.28 0.81 33.24
CA THR A 418 16.79 1.66 34.32
C THR A 418 15.54 2.43 33.87
N PRO A 419 14.67 2.87 34.79
CA PRO A 419 14.65 2.55 36.21
C PRO A 419 13.91 1.25 36.52
N TYR A 420 13.21 0.66 35.53
CA TYR A 420 12.31 -0.46 35.75
C TYR A 420 12.64 -1.62 34.81
N VAL A 421 12.94 -2.76 35.42
CA VAL A 421 13.13 -4.07 34.77
C VAL A 421 12.39 -5.08 35.62
N HIS A 422 11.66 -6.03 35.00
CA HIS A 422 10.98 -7.09 35.73
C HIS A 422 11.84 -8.34 35.80
N GLN A 423 12.40 -8.78 34.68
CA GLN A 423 13.25 -9.96 34.58
C GLN A 423 14.47 -9.65 33.70
N GLY A 424 15.62 -10.22 34.05
CA GLY A 424 16.85 -9.99 33.29
C GLY A 424 17.47 -8.63 33.61
N SER A 425 18.10 -8.02 32.60
CA SER A 425 18.87 -6.78 32.71
C SER A 425 18.22 -5.58 32.02
N LYS A 426 17.21 -5.80 31.15
CA LYS A 426 16.55 -4.74 30.37
C LYS A 426 15.04 -4.98 30.24
N ALA A 427 14.30 -3.88 30.12
CA ALA A 427 12.90 -3.89 29.68
C ALA A 427 12.76 -3.03 28.42
N PHE A 428 11.71 -3.29 27.64
CA PHE A 428 11.28 -2.35 26.62
C PHE A 428 10.66 -1.13 27.29
N ARG A 429 10.94 0.05 26.77
CA ARG A 429 10.36 1.33 27.17
C ARG A 429 9.85 1.99 25.91
N LEU A 430 8.57 2.32 25.86
CA LEU A 430 8.03 3.24 24.87
C LEU A 430 7.73 4.56 25.56
N ARG A 431 8.16 5.68 24.98
CA ARG A 431 7.85 7.01 25.49
C ARG A 431 7.79 8.02 24.35
N LEU A 432 6.88 8.98 24.47
CA LEU A 432 6.81 10.05 23.48
C LEU A 432 8.00 11.04 23.66
N PRO A 433 8.66 11.44 22.56
CA PRO A 433 9.72 12.44 22.56
C PRO A 433 9.16 13.86 22.61
N ALA A 434 8.03 14.10 21.93
CA ALA A 434 7.29 15.35 21.89
C ALA A 434 5.77 15.07 21.81
N PRO A 435 4.89 16.02 22.20
CA PRO A 435 3.46 15.91 21.96
C PRO A 435 3.14 16.20 20.48
N GLY A 436 2.20 15.47 19.89
CA GLY A 436 1.71 15.73 18.54
C GLY A 436 1.12 14.48 17.86
N PRO A 437 0.24 14.63 16.87
CA PRO A 437 -0.48 13.51 16.24
C PRO A 437 0.44 12.53 15.50
N ALA A 438 1.65 12.95 15.13
CA ALA A 438 2.68 12.09 14.53
C ALA A 438 3.50 11.30 15.57
N ALA A 439 3.41 11.65 16.86
CA ALA A 439 4.16 11.00 17.93
C ALA A 439 3.58 9.61 18.22
N ASN A 440 4.02 8.62 17.44
CA ASN A 440 3.74 7.21 17.64
C ASN A 440 5.06 6.48 17.83
N GLU A 441 5.19 5.79 18.95
CA GLU A 441 6.40 5.08 19.33
C GLU A 441 6.07 3.61 19.41
N SER A 442 6.73 2.78 18.61
CA SER A 442 6.40 1.36 18.56
C SER A 442 7.60 0.45 18.41
N PHE A 443 7.37 -0.82 18.71
CA PHE A 443 8.23 -1.90 18.23
C PHE A 443 7.38 -3.07 17.79
N ILE A 444 7.90 -3.84 16.85
CA ILE A 444 7.25 -5.04 16.30
C ILE A 444 8.10 -6.25 16.69
N ILE A 445 7.44 -7.33 17.12
CA ILE A 445 8.08 -8.65 17.23
C ILE A 445 8.18 -9.20 15.81
N ASP A 446 9.40 -9.34 15.31
CA ASP A 446 9.68 -9.76 13.92
C ASP A 446 9.63 -11.28 13.76
N ARG A 447 8.51 -11.85 14.21
CA ARG A 447 8.15 -13.25 14.04
C ARG A 447 6.65 -13.36 13.83
N GLU A 448 6.27 -14.21 12.89
CA GLU A 448 4.86 -14.59 12.74
C GLU A 448 4.54 -15.71 13.73
N VAL A 449 3.70 -15.38 14.71
CA VAL A 449 3.19 -16.31 15.70
C VAL A 449 1.93 -16.96 15.17
N ILE A 450 1.78 -18.26 15.37
CA ILE A 450 0.65 -19.06 14.88
C ILE A 450 -0.10 -19.57 16.11
N PRO A 451 -1.22 -18.94 16.48
CA PRO A 451 -1.97 -19.35 17.65
C PRO A 451 -2.65 -20.71 17.40
N GLY A 452 -2.45 -21.67 18.30
CA GLY A 452 -3.20 -22.92 18.35
C GLY A 452 -4.45 -22.81 19.23
N PRO A 453 -5.20 -23.91 19.42
CA PRO A 453 -6.34 -23.94 20.34
C PRO A 453 -5.95 -23.53 21.77
N GLY A 454 -6.67 -22.54 22.33
CA GLY A 454 -6.39 -22.01 23.66
C GLY A 454 -5.09 -21.18 23.76
N ALA A 455 -4.63 -20.63 22.63
CA ALA A 455 -3.47 -19.76 22.58
C ALA A 455 -3.65 -18.44 23.33
N SER A 456 -2.54 -17.94 23.88
CA SER A 456 -2.49 -16.64 24.53
C SER A 456 -1.13 -15.97 24.39
N ILE A 457 -1.14 -14.65 24.44
CA ILE A 457 0.05 -13.82 24.69
C ILE A 457 0.02 -13.35 26.13
N SER A 458 1.16 -13.40 26.80
CA SER A 458 1.36 -12.88 28.15
C SER A 458 2.55 -11.93 28.19
N TYR A 459 2.40 -10.82 28.90
CA TYR A 459 3.47 -9.83 29.05
C TYR A 459 3.37 -9.12 30.40
N ARG A 460 4.50 -8.62 30.89
CA ARG A 460 4.58 -7.80 32.10
C ARG A 460 4.58 -6.35 31.69
N ARG A 461 3.75 -5.54 32.34
CA ARG A 461 3.64 -4.10 32.06
C ARG A 461 3.75 -3.29 33.33
N LYS A 462 4.44 -2.16 33.26
CA LYS A 462 4.45 -1.12 34.30
C LYS A 462 4.29 0.25 33.64
N ARG A 463 3.23 0.97 33.97
CA ARG A 463 3.08 2.37 33.54
C ARG A 463 4.03 3.26 34.35
N GLY A 464 4.90 3.97 33.64
CA GLY A 464 5.71 5.06 34.16
C GLY A 464 4.91 6.36 34.31
N TYR A 465 5.58 7.50 34.20
CA TYR A 465 4.86 8.77 34.04
C TYR A 465 4.31 8.86 32.62
N MET A 466 2.98 8.75 32.50
CA MET A 466 2.22 8.93 31.27
C MET A 466 1.07 9.89 31.52
N ALA A 467 0.94 10.91 30.68
CA ALA A 467 -0.13 11.89 30.74
C ALA A 467 -1.45 11.31 30.22
N PRO A 468 -2.63 11.84 30.63
CA PRO A 468 -3.93 11.28 30.25
C PRO A 468 -4.16 11.11 28.75
N GLY A 469 -3.57 11.99 27.94
CA GLY A 469 -3.64 11.94 26.48
C GLY A 469 -2.63 10.99 25.82
N GLU A 470 -1.84 10.24 26.58
CA GLU A 470 -0.97 9.17 26.05
C GLU A 470 -1.70 7.81 26.13
N LEU A 471 -1.72 7.07 25.02
CA LEU A 471 -2.38 5.75 24.92
C LEU A 471 -1.38 4.67 24.52
N PHE A 472 -1.18 3.69 25.40
CA PHE A 472 -0.51 2.45 25.02
C PHE A 472 -1.52 1.45 24.45
N GLU A 473 -1.11 0.73 23.40
CA GLU A 473 -1.85 -0.36 22.80
C GLU A 473 -0.91 -1.55 22.50
N LEU A 474 -1.37 -2.75 22.83
CA LEU A 474 -0.82 -3.99 22.29
C LEU A 474 -1.71 -4.42 21.13
N GLN A 475 -1.11 -4.59 19.95
CA GLN A 475 -1.85 -4.84 18.72
C GLN A 475 -1.34 -6.10 18.02
N ILE A 476 -2.23 -6.74 17.26
CA ILE A 476 -1.93 -7.88 16.40
C ILE A 476 -2.30 -7.57 14.95
N SER A 477 -1.63 -8.22 14.01
CA SER A 477 -1.90 -8.08 12.58
C SER A 477 -1.77 -9.43 11.89
N ASN A 478 -2.73 -9.78 11.02
CA ASN A 478 -2.71 -11.05 10.29
C ASN A 478 -2.01 -10.91 8.92
N ASP A 479 -1.89 -9.68 8.42
CA ASP A 479 -1.38 -9.33 7.09
C ASP A 479 -0.09 -8.48 7.14
N GLY A 480 0.34 -8.09 8.34
CA GLY A 480 1.49 -7.21 8.60
C GLY A 480 1.20 -5.71 8.44
N SER A 481 0.01 -5.34 7.95
CA SER A 481 -0.33 -3.97 7.55
C SER A 481 -1.53 -3.40 8.31
N SER A 482 -2.56 -4.21 8.52
CA SER A 482 -3.75 -3.87 9.29
C SER A 482 -3.60 -4.34 10.73
N TRP A 483 -3.82 -3.46 11.71
CA TRP A 483 -3.55 -3.75 13.13
C TRP A 483 -4.81 -3.62 13.99
N THR A 484 -5.03 -4.63 14.85
CA THR A 484 -6.15 -4.67 15.80
C THR A 484 -5.64 -4.62 17.23
N THR A 485 -6.17 -3.71 18.05
CA THR A 485 -5.84 -3.59 19.48
C THR A 485 -6.46 -4.71 20.31
N ILE A 486 -5.63 -5.43 21.06
CA ILE A 486 -6.03 -6.53 21.98
C ILE A 486 -5.83 -6.19 23.46
N ASP A 487 -5.06 -5.13 23.75
CA ASP A 487 -4.96 -4.52 25.08
C ASP A 487 -4.63 -3.05 24.97
N SER A 488 -5.08 -2.24 25.91
CA SER A 488 -4.72 -0.82 25.94
C SER A 488 -4.72 -0.26 27.36
N ILE A 489 -3.99 0.86 27.55
CA ILE A 489 -4.08 1.69 28.76
C ILE A 489 -3.70 3.14 28.46
N SER A 490 -4.51 4.07 28.94
CA SER A 490 -4.17 5.49 28.93
C SER A 490 -3.27 5.87 30.12
N GLY A 491 -2.57 6.99 29.98
CA GLY A 491 -1.89 7.63 31.11
C GLY A 491 -2.86 8.05 32.23
N SER A 492 -2.31 8.54 33.33
CA SER A 492 -3.08 8.84 34.54
C SER A 492 -3.05 10.33 34.86
N ILE A 493 -4.18 10.82 35.38
CA ILE A 493 -4.24 12.13 36.02
C ILE A 493 -3.35 12.09 37.27
N SER A 494 -2.63 13.16 37.54
CA SER A 494 -1.75 13.34 38.73
C SER A 494 -0.39 12.62 38.70
N GLY A 495 0.06 12.09 37.55
CA GLY A 495 1.41 11.53 37.43
C GLY A 495 1.63 10.26 38.24
N ASN A 496 0.60 9.43 38.38
CA ASN A 496 0.71 8.17 39.09
C ASN A 496 1.44 7.13 38.25
N VAL A 497 2.57 6.67 38.78
CA VAL A 497 3.33 5.52 38.28
C VAL A 497 2.76 4.25 38.91
N ASP A 498 2.59 3.19 38.13
CA ASP A 498 2.13 1.90 38.68
C ASP A 498 3.16 1.39 39.71
N PRO A 499 2.77 0.77 40.84
CA PRO A 499 3.73 0.41 41.90
C PRO A 499 4.72 -0.69 41.48
N SER A 500 4.28 -1.64 40.67
CA SER A 500 5.08 -2.78 40.20
C SER A 500 4.66 -3.20 38.79
N PHE A 501 5.41 -4.11 38.18
CA PHE A 501 4.96 -4.78 36.96
C PHE A 501 3.81 -5.74 37.25
N THR A 502 2.76 -5.68 36.44
CA THR A 502 1.61 -6.60 36.49
C THR A 502 1.61 -7.53 35.28
N LEU A 503 1.13 -8.77 35.47
CA LEU A 503 0.95 -9.72 34.36
C LEU A 503 -0.33 -9.40 33.61
N HIS A 504 -0.23 -9.31 32.29
CA HIS A 504 -1.35 -9.18 31.38
C HIS A 504 -1.36 -10.40 30.45
N THR A 505 -2.50 -11.07 30.35
CA THR A 505 -2.68 -12.24 29.46
C THR A 505 -3.89 -11.99 28.58
N LYS A 506 -3.74 -12.17 27.28
CA LYS A 506 -4.80 -12.02 26.28
C LYS A 506 -4.91 -13.28 25.44
N SER A 507 -6.14 -13.74 25.23
CA SER A 507 -6.44 -14.85 24.34
C SER A 507 -6.15 -14.48 22.89
N LEU A 508 -5.66 -15.43 22.12
CA LEU A 508 -5.42 -15.29 20.68
C LEU A 508 -6.34 -16.22 19.92
N THR A 509 -6.84 -15.76 18.77
CA THR A 509 -7.70 -16.57 17.90
C THR A 509 -6.88 -17.63 17.18
N PRO A 510 -7.23 -18.94 17.28
CA PRO A 510 -6.47 -20.00 16.62
C PRO A 510 -6.47 -19.90 15.08
N GLY A 511 -5.40 -20.38 14.46
CA GLY A 511 -5.33 -20.73 13.03
C GLY A 511 -4.64 -19.71 12.12
N VAL A 512 -4.82 -18.41 12.36
CA VAL A 512 -4.24 -17.35 11.52
C VAL A 512 -2.91 -16.88 12.12
N ALA A 513 -1.86 -16.86 11.30
CA ALA A 513 -0.57 -16.32 11.73
C ALA A 513 -0.69 -14.80 11.99
N ILE A 514 -0.06 -14.33 13.06
CA ILE A 514 -0.11 -12.95 13.52
C ILE A 514 1.29 -12.37 13.72
N ARG A 515 1.46 -11.10 13.40
CA ARG A 515 2.51 -10.25 13.97
C ARG A 515 1.96 -9.52 15.20
N VAL A 516 2.86 -9.13 16.09
CA VAL A 516 2.52 -8.41 17.33
C VAL A 516 3.33 -7.14 17.40
N ARG A 517 2.69 -6.02 17.74
CA ARG A 517 3.37 -4.75 18.03
C ARG A 517 2.87 -4.14 19.32
N ALA A 518 3.76 -3.41 19.98
CA ALA A 518 3.42 -2.50 21.06
C ALA A 518 3.54 -1.08 20.51
N VAL A 519 2.55 -0.24 20.77
CA VAL A 519 2.53 1.17 20.33
C VAL A 519 2.14 2.08 21.48
N LEU A 520 2.77 3.25 21.55
CA LEU A 520 2.38 4.36 22.39
C LEU A 520 2.05 5.55 21.49
N ARG A 521 0.84 6.11 21.65
CA ARG A 521 0.32 7.21 20.84
C ARG A 521 0.07 8.45 21.67
N TRP A 522 0.21 9.61 21.04
CA TRP A 522 -0.37 10.85 21.53
C TRP A 522 -1.79 11.03 20.99
N LEU A 523 -2.75 11.24 21.88
CA LEU A 523 -4.14 11.59 21.54
C LEU A 523 -4.35 13.10 21.68
N ASP A 524 -3.97 13.66 22.83
CA ASP A 524 -4.08 15.08 23.14
C ASP A 524 -3.17 15.51 24.31
N GLY A 525 -3.15 16.81 24.60
CA GLY A 525 -2.52 17.35 25.81
C GLY A 525 -0.99 17.32 25.83
N GLY A 526 -0.42 17.43 27.04
CA GLY A 526 1.03 17.44 27.24
C GLY A 526 1.59 16.04 27.48
N ILE A 527 2.92 15.93 27.45
CA ILE A 527 3.67 14.74 27.87
C ILE A 527 4.53 15.08 29.10
N TYR A 528 5.00 14.06 29.82
CA TYR A 528 5.98 14.27 30.88
C TYR A 528 7.39 14.56 30.32
N ALA A 529 8.22 15.24 31.12
CA ALA A 529 9.54 15.71 30.70
C ALA A 529 10.41 14.58 30.11
N PRO A 530 10.86 14.70 28.85
CA PRO A 530 11.70 13.71 28.16
C PRO A 530 12.93 13.22 28.93
N SER A 531 13.54 14.10 29.73
CA SER A 531 14.77 13.80 30.47
C SER A 531 14.57 12.85 31.64
N ASP A 532 13.34 12.64 32.13
CA ASP A 532 13.08 11.70 33.22
C ASP A 532 13.01 10.28 32.65
N ASN A 533 13.87 9.38 33.13
CA ASN A 533 13.93 8.00 32.65
C ASN A 533 12.73 7.14 33.09
N ARG A 534 11.85 7.65 33.95
CA ARG A 534 10.61 6.99 34.39
C ARG A 534 9.40 7.26 33.49
N THR A 535 9.51 8.13 32.48
CA THR A 535 8.38 8.45 31.59
C THR A 535 8.09 7.32 30.60
N GLY A 536 6.82 7.21 30.20
CA GLY A 536 6.33 6.23 29.24
C GLY A 536 5.86 4.92 29.88
N ILE A 537 5.83 3.86 29.08
CA ILE A 537 5.40 2.53 29.50
C ILE A 537 6.50 1.50 29.33
N PHE A 538 6.59 0.59 30.31
CA PHE A 538 7.62 -0.44 30.36
C PHE A 538 7.00 -1.81 30.14
N LEU A 539 7.58 -2.59 29.24
CA LEU A 539 7.17 -3.96 28.92
C LEU A 539 8.32 -4.94 29.11
N ASP A 540 8.00 -6.13 29.59
CA ASP A 540 8.98 -7.19 29.83
C ASP A 540 8.30 -8.57 29.73
N SER A 541 9.10 -9.63 29.60
CA SER A 541 8.68 -11.03 29.67
C SER A 541 7.52 -11.37 28.71
N ILE A 542 7.57 -10.86 27.47
CA ILE A 542 6.56 -11.15 26.46
C ILE A 542 6.72 -12.60 25.99
N SER A 543 5.67 -13.40 26.17
CA SER A 543 5.68 -14.83 25.95
C SER A 543 4.38 -15.29 25.31
N PHE A 544 4.44 -16.41 24.62
CA PHE A 544 3.31 -17.02 23.94
C PHE A 544 3.08 -18.43 24.46
N ASN A 545 1.82 -18.81 24.61
CA ASN A 545 1.41 -20.13 25.06
C ASN A 545 0.51 -20.79 24.02
N ASN A 546 0.65 -22.10 23.83
CA ASN A 546 -0.02 -22.88 22.78
C ASN A 546 0.09 -22.24 21.39
N CYS A 547 1.28 -21.70 21.07
CA CYS A 547 1.57 -21.08 19.80
C CYS A 547 2.75 -21.78 19.11
N GLU A 548 2.69 -21.82 17.79
CA GLU A 548 3.84 -22.06 16.91
C GLU A 548 4.35 -20.73 16.35
N TRP A 549 5.45 -20.76 15.61
CA TRP A 549 5.92 -19.64 14.81
C TRP A 549 6.48 -20.14 13.47
N ALA A 550 6.42 -19.27 12.48
CA ALA A 550 7.01 -19.52 11.16
C ALA A 550 8.54 -19.43 11.26
N SER A 551 9.21 -20.58 11.40
CA SER A 551 10.67 -20.68 11.43
C SER A 551 11.22 -20.79 10.00
N SER A 552 12.26 -20.01 9.69
CA SER A 552 12.94 -20.01 8.38
C SER A 552 12.01 -19.75 7.19
N THR A 553 11.95 -18.50 6.74
CA THR A 553 11.13 -18.11 5.58
C THR A 553 11.96 -18.12 4.31
N ILE A 554 11.48 -18.86 3.30
CA ILE A 554 12.01 -18.87 1.93
C ILE A 554 11.02 -18.11 1.04
N GLU A 555 11.52 -17.17 0.25
CA GLU A 555 10.70 -16.47 -0.75
C GLU A 555 10.76 -17.20 -2.09
N ILE A 556 9.60 -17.66 -2.55
CA ILE A 556 9.43 -18.34 -3.83
C ILE A 556 8.83 -17.34 -4.82
N PRO A 557 9.47 -17.12 -5.99
CA PRO A 557 8.92 -16.25 -7.03
C PRO A 557 7.53 -16.72 -7.47
N ALA A 558 6.60 -15.77 -7.62
CA ALA A 558 5.26 -16.04 -8.11
C ALA A 558 4.98 -15.15 -9.33
N ASP A 559 4.81 -15.77 -10.50
CA ASP A 559 4.64 -15.07 -11.77
C ASP A 559 3.22 -14.50 -11.85
N SER A 560 3.12 -13.18 -11.86
CA SER A 560 1.84 -12.45 -11.91
C SER A 560 1.17 -12.52 -13.29
N GLY A 561 1.93 -12.75 -14.36
CA GLY A 561 1.40 -12.87 -15.72
C GLY A 561 0.71 -14.22 -15.96
N THR A 562 1.20 -15.29 -15.33
CA THR A 562 0.60 -16.62 -15.42
C THR A 562 -0.21 -17.02 -14.19
N GLY A 563 -0.10 -16.27 -13.08
CA GLY A 563 -0.73 -16.63 -11.80
C GLY A 563 -0.16 -17.91 -11.20
N LEU A 564 1.14 -18.18 -11.37
CA LEU A 564 1.78 -19.46 -11.02
C LEU A 564 2.98 -19.25 -10.10
N ALA A 565 3.06 -20.07 -9.06
CA ALA A 565 4.25 -20.30 -8.25
C ALA A 565 4.62 -21.79 -8.31
N ARG A 566 5.87 -22.08 -8.70
CA ARG A 566 6.42 -23.44 -8.64
C ARG A 566 7.09 -23.63 -7.29
N VAL A 567 6.71 -24.68 -6.56
CA VAL A 567 7.35 -25.04 -5.28
C VAL A 567 8.05 -26.38 -5.48
N ASP A 568 9.36 -26.34 -5.67
CA ASP A 568 10.21 -27.52 -5.85
C ASP A 568 11.62 -27.32 -5.29
N ALA A 569 12.51 -28.30 -5.53
CA ALA A 569 13.87 -28.26 -5.05
C ALA A 569 14.66 -27.03 -5.50
N SER A 570 14.38 -26.48 -6.69
CA SER A 570 15.08 -25.31 -7.22
C SER A 570 14.69 -24.03 -6.48
N THR A 571 13.41 -23.89 -6.13
CA THR A 571 12.89 -22.72 -5.42
C THR A 571 13.07 -22.82 -3.90
N LEU A 572 13.13 -24.04 -3.36
CA LEU A 572 13.37 -24.30 -1.93
C LEU A 572 14.86 -24.35 -1.56
N GLY A 573 15.76 -24.36 -2.55
CA GLY A 573 17.21 -24.49 -2.30
C GLY A 573 17.65 -25.91 -1.93
N GLY A 574 16.82 -26.93 -2.16
CA GLY A 574 17.10 -28.33 -1.89
C GLY A 574 15.84 -29.20 -1.98
N THR A 575 16.02 -30.51 -2.19
CA THR A 575 14.89 -31.45 -2.24
C THR A 575 14.28 -31.62 -0.84
N PRO A 576 12.97 -31.35 -0.66
CA PRO A 576 12.28 -31.58 0.61
C PRO A 576 12.25 -33.07 0.94
N SER A 577 12.33 -33.40 2.22
CA SER A 577 12.22 -34.79 2.69
C SER A 577 10.75 -35.24 2.70
N ALA A 578 10.48 -36.50 2.38
CA ALA A 578 9.13 -37.06 2.54
C ALA A 578 8.68 -36.96 4.02
N GLY A 579 7.45 -36.50 4.24
CA GLY A 579 6.86 -36.20 5.55
C GLY A 579 7.18 -34.80 6.10
N SER A 580 8.07 -34.04 5.46
CA SER A 580 8.31 -32.65 5.83
C SER A 580 7.11 -31.77 5.47
N THR A 581 6.85 -30.76 6.30
CA THR A 581 5.69 -29.88 6.15
C THR A 581 6.13 -28.43 6.02
N LEU A 582 5.57 -27.71 5.05
CA LEU A 582 5.72 -26.26 4.89
C LEU A 582 4.36 -25.58 4.97
N ARG A 583 4.35 -24.33 5.41
CA ARG A 583 3.23 -23.40 5.24
C ARG A 583 3.55 -22.46 4.10
N LEU A 584 2.65 -22.37 3.12
CA LEU A 584 2.76 -21.49 1.98
C LEU A 584 1.80 -20.32 2.14
N ARG A 585 2.30 -19.09 2.00
CA ARG A 585 1.49 -17.86 2.02
C ARG A 585 1.79 -17.02 0.80
N LEU A 586 0.75 -16.70 0.04
CA LEU A 586 0.88 -15.70 -1.02
C LEU A 586 1.06 -14.31 -0.41
N SER A 587 1.93 -13.52 -1.02
CA SER A 587 2.12 -12.11 -0.76
C SER A 587 1.94 -11.31 -2.05
N ALA A 588 1.37 -10.11 -1.92
CA ALA A 588 1.32 -9.12 -2.98
C ALA A 588 1.92 -7.80 -2.47
N ASP A 589 2.79 -7.19 -3.26
CA ASP A 589 3.33 -5.86 -2.96
C ASP A 589 2.50 -4.78 -3.68
N LEU A 590 1.87 -3.89 -2.91
CA LEU A 590 1.14 -2.74 -3.44
C LEU A 590 1.78 -1.45 -2.93
N GLY A 591 2.50 -0.76 -3.82
CA GLY A 591 3.14 0.51 -3.51
C GLY A 591 4.23 0.42 -2.45
N GLY A 592 4.99 -0.68 -2.41
CA GLY A 592 6.07 -0.91 -1.44
C GLY A 592 5.60 -1.46 -0.08
N VAL A 593 4.31 -1.77 0.06
CA VAL A 593 3.76 -2.46 1.22
C VAL A 593 3.37 -3.88 0.79
N SER A 594 3.95 -4.87 1.47
CA SER A 594 3.65 -6.28 1.25
C SER A 594 2.47 -6.72 2.11
N TYR A 595 1.42 -7.19 1.45
CA TYR A 595 0.25 -7.83 2.06
C TYR A 595 0.43 -9.33 2.04
N LEU A 596 -0.06 -10.03 3.07
CA LEU A 596 0.06 -11.48 3.21
C LEU A 596 -1.30 -12.16 3.32
N SER A 597 -1.43 -13.32 2.67
CA SER A 597 -2.60 -14.19 2.80
C SER A 597 -2.87 -14.55 4.25
N THR A 598 -4.09 -14.34 4.73
CA THR A 598 -4.51 -14.71 6.10
C THR A 598 -4.81 -16.21 6.23
N SER A 599 -4.88 -16.95 5.12
CA SER A 599 -5.22 -18.37 5.06
C SER A 599 -4.09 -19.18 4.39
N PRO A 600 -2.99 -19.48 5.11
CA PRO A 600 -1.88 -20.27 4.58
C PRO A 600 -2.32 -21.66 4.15
N LEU A 601 -1.68 -22.18 3.09
CA LEU A 601 -1.80 -23.56 2.67
C LEU A 601 -0.70 -24.39 3.33
N THR A 602 -1.07 -25.34 4.17
CA THR A 602 -0.13 -26.32 4.73
C THR A 602 0.07 -27.46 3.75
N VAL A 603 1.32 -27.74 3.40
CA VAL A 603 1.71 -28.80 2.46
C VAL A 603 2.63 -29.78 3.14
N THR A 604 2.39 -31.08 2.95
CA THR A 604 3.24 -32.16 3.46
C THR A 604 3.78 -32.96 2.28
N PHE A 605 5.10 -32.96 2.11
CA PHE A 605 5.76 -33.62 0.98
C PHE A 605 5.71 -35.14 1.11
N GLY A 606 5.61 -35.83 -0.03
CA GLY A 606 5.58 -37.30 -0.10
C GLY A 606 4.34 -37.86 -0.78
N GLY A 607 3.55 -37.02 -1.46
CA GLY A 607 2.53 -37.49 -2.38
C GLY A 607 3.14 -38.30 -3.54
N THR A 608 2.37 -39.23 -4.07
CA THR A 608 2.72 -39.98 -5.28
C THR A 608 2.02 -39.36 -6.49
N VAL A 609 2.60 -39.52 -7.67
CA VAL A 609 1.95 -39.12 -8.93
C VAL A 609 1.73 -40.36 -9.78
N GLU A 610 0.54 -40.95 -9.67
CA GLU A 610 0.12 -42.11 -10.45
C GLU A 610 -1.04 -41.74 -11.38
N GLY A 611 -0.80 -41.79 -12.69
CA GLY A 611 -1.84 -41.50 -13.69
C GLY A 611 -2.15 -40.02 -13.89
N PHE A 612 -3.21 -39.77 -14.66
CA PHE A 612 -3.60 -38.42 -15.09
C PHE A 612 -4.14 -37.58 -13.93
N SER A 613 -4.99 -38.18 -13.10
CA SER A 613 -5.66 -37.46 -12.00
C SER A 613 -4.65 -36.84 -11.02
N ASP A 614 -3.65 -37.60 -10.57
CA ASP A 614 -2.62 -37.08 -9.66
C ASP A 614 -1.73 -36.04 -10.37
N TRP A 615 -1.37 -36.29 -11.63
CA TRP A 615 -0.58 -35.35 -12.41
C TRP A 615 -1.30 -34.02 -12.60
N ALA A 616 -2.60 -34.04 -12.87
CA ALA A 616 -3.42 -32.86 -13.01
C ALA A 616 -3.46 -32.09 -11.70
N VAL A 617 -3.69 -32.75 -10.56
CA VAL A 617 -3.68 -32.11 -9.24
C VAL A 617 -2.33 -31.44 -8.91
N VAL A 618 -1.21 -32.04 -9.31
CA VAL A 618 0.14 -31.51 -9.04
C VAL A 618 0.54 -30.39 -9.98
N ASN A 619 0.15 -30.44 -11.25
CA ASN A 619 0.68 -29.53 -12.28
C ASN A 619 -0.37 -28.52 -12.79
N TYR A 620 -1.65 -28.88 -12.76
CA TYR A 620 -2.78 -28.12 -13.28
C TYR A 620 -4.03 -28.28 -12.37
N PRO A 621 -3.98 -27.90 -11.08
CA PRO A 621 -5.10 -28.05 -10.15
C PRO A 621 -6.37 -27.30 -10.59
N MET A 622 -6.25 -26.34 -11.52
CA MET A 622 -7.37 -25.61 -12.14
C MET A 622 -7.96 -26.30 -13.38
N LEU A 623 -7.43 -27.47 -13.77
CA LEU A 623 -7.86 -28.17 -14.98
C LEU A 623 -9.32 -28.59 -14.87
N THR A 624 -10.11 -28.29 -15.90
CA THR A 624 -11.53 -28.65 -15.97
C THR A 624 -11.75 -29.69 -17.08
N GLY A 625 -12.85 -30.47 -17.00
CA GLY A 625 -13.20 -31.45 -18.02
C GLY A 625 -12.54 -32.83 -17.87
N GLY A 626 -11.52 -32.98 -17.04
CA GLY A 626 -10.87 -34.27 -16.76
C GLY A 626 -10.13 -34.84 -17.96
N PHE A 627 -9.98 -36.17 -18.01
CA PHE A 627 -9.16 -36.87 -19.01
C PHE A 627 -9.62 -36.61 -20.45
N ASP A 628 -10.92 -36.53 -20.69
CA ASP A 628 -11.51 -36.29 -22.02
C ASP A 628 -11.80 -34.80 -22.29
N GLY A 629 -11.46 -33.91 -21.36
CA GLY A 629 -11.64 -32.47 -21.52
C GLY A 629 -10.69 -31.86 -22.54
N ASP A 630 -11.07 -30.72 -23.13
CA ASP A 630 -10.24 -29.92 -24.05
C ASP A 630 -10.39 -28.43 -23.66
N PRO A 631 -9.69 -27.99 -22.61
CA PRO A 631 -9.90 -26.66 -22.03
C PRO A 631 -9.41 -25.52 -22.93
N ASP A 632 -8.40 -25.74 -23.75
CA ASP A 632 -7.82 -24.73 -24.64
C ASP A 632 -8.46 -24.71 -26.04
N GLY A 633 -9.27 -25.72 -26.35
CA GLY A 633 -10.07 -25.84 -27.55
C GLY A 633 -9.22 -26.04 -28.81
N ASP A 634 -8.09 -26.73 -28.69
CA ASP A 634 -7.24 -27.11 -29.82
C ASP A 634 -7.64 -28.45 -30.47
N GLY A 635 -8.58 -29.18 -29.85
CA GLY A 635 -9.08 -30.48 -30.29
C GLY A 635 -8.29 -31.68 -29.77
N ILE A 636 -7.34 -31.49 -28.84
CA ILE A 636 -6.56 -32.54 -28.19
C ILE A 636 -7.03 -32.67 -26.73
N PRO A 637 -7.56 -33.84 -26.32
CA PRO A 637 -8.00 -34.01 -24.93
C PRO A 637 -6.84 -34.02 -23.93
N SER A 638 -7.06 -33.52 -22.72
CA SER A 638 -6.06 -33.39 -21.65
C SER A 638 -5.38 -34.70 -21.26
N GLY A 639 -6.10 -35.83 -21.37
CA GLY A 639 -5.54 -37.17 -21.16
C GLY A 639 -4.53 -37.57 -22.25
N VAL A 640 -4.77 -37.15 -23.50
CA VAL A 640 -3.80 -37.29 -24.60
C VAL A 640 -2.61 -36.38 -24.36
N GLU A 641 -2.85 -35.15 -23.91
CA GLU A 641 -1.77 -34.21 -23.60
C GLU A 641 -0.88 -34.72 -22.47
N TYR A 642 -1.47 -35.24 -21.40
CA TYR A 642 -0.74 -35.94 -20.35
C TYR A 642 0.10 -37.09 -20.93
N ALA A 643 -0.55 -37.98 -21.68
CA ALA A 643 0.06 -39.16 -22.27
C ALA A 643 1.26 -38.84 -23.17
N PHE A 644 1.26 -37.68 -23.84
CA PHE A 644 2.33 -37.28 -24.76
C PHE A 644 3.19 -36.11 -24.26
N GLY A 645 2.97 -35.63 -23.04
CA GLY A 645 3.76 -34.54 -22.44
C GLY A 645 3.50 -33.15 -23.02
N LEU A 646 2.26 -32.89 -23.45
CA LEU A 646 1.79 -31.57 -23.89
C LEU A 646 1.16 -30.78 -22.71
N ASN A 647 0.74 -29.54 -22.97
CA ASN A 647 0.21 -28.63 -21.95
C ASN A 647 -1.30 -28.40 -22.16
N PRO A 648 -2.16 -28.87 -21.23
CA PRO A 648 -3.61 -28.88 -21.40
C PRO A 648 -4.33 -27.55 -21.27
N VAL A 649 -3.59 -26.47 -21.08
CA VAL A 649 -4.12 -25.11 -21.04
C VAL A 649 -3.47 -24.20 -22.08
N VAL A 650 -2.65 -24.76 -22.98
CA VAL A 650 -1.97 -24.02 -24.03
C VAL A 650 -2.06 -24.76 -25.36
N ARG A 651 -2.78 -24.14 -26.30
CA ARG A 651 -3.02 -24.68 -27.64
C ARG A 651 -1.75 -25.25 -28.24
N SER A 652 -1.82 -26.52 -28.58
CA SER A 652 -0.72 -27.33 -29.03
C SER A 652 -1.02 -27.95 -30.40
N SER A 653 -0.04 -28.65 -30.95
CA SER A 653 -0.24 -29.45 -32.15
C SER A 653 0.39 -30.82 -31.97
N PHE A 654 -0.38 -31.86 -32.32
CA PHE A 654 0.05 -33.23 -32.11
C PHE A 654 0.98 -33.71 -33.23
N GLN A 655 2.28 -33.71 -32.98
CA GLN A 655 3.28 -34.15 -33.95
C GLN A 655 3.20 -35.67 -34.20
N ARG A 656 3.15 -36.04 -35.48
CA ARG A 656 3.19 -37.44 -35.92
C ARG A 656 3.84 -37.57 -37.27
N THR A 657 4.62 -38.63 -37.45
CA THR A 657 5.14 -39.05 -38.75
C THR A 657 4.36 -40.27 -39.22
N ILE A 658 3.93 -40.28 -40.47
CA ILE A 658 3.21 -41.41 -41.06
C ILE A 658 4.09 -41.99 -42.17
N ASN A 659 4.36 -43.29 -42.11
CA ASN A 659 5.12 -44.01 -43.11
C ASN A 659 4.27 -45.14 -43.70
N LEU A 660 4.34 -45.30 -45.02
CA LEU A 660 3.71 -46.40 -45.74
C LEU A 660 4.79 -47.16 -46.51
N GLY A 661 4.96 -48.45 -46.19
CA GLY A 661 5.98 -49.29 -46.82
C GLY A 661 5.47 -50.70 -47.10
N ALA A 662 6.38 -51.56 -47.60
CA ALA A 662 6.06 -52.96 -47.94
C ALA A 662 5.54 -53.78 -46.73
N GLY A 663 5.86 -53.35 -45.50
CA GLY A 663 5.38 -53.96 -44.26
C GLY A 663 4.04 -53.43 -43.73
N GLY A 664 3.43 -52.41 -44.37
CA GLY A 664 2.18 -51.79 -43.93
C GLY A 664 2.30 -50.31 -43.59
N LEU A 665 1.33 -49.80 -42.83
CA LEU A 665 1.27 -48.42 -42.36
C LEU A 665 1.87 -48.34 -40.95
N SER A 666 2.74 -47.36 -40.71
CA SER A 666 3.17 -47.00 -39.36
C SER A 666 2.96 -45.51 -39.08
N ILE A 667 2.62 -45.23 -37.84
CA ILE A 667 2.56 -43.88 -37.27
C ILE A 667 3.57 -43.83 -36.13
N SER A 668 4.38 -42.79 -36.08
CA SER A 668 5.28 -42.54 -34.96
C SER A 668 5.12 -41.15 -34.38
N THR A 669 5.20 -41.07 -33.07
CA THR A 669 5.10 -39.81 -32.30
C THR A 669 6.25 -39.77 -31.29
N PRO A 670 6.92 -38.61 -31.12
CA PRO A 670 7.89 -38.44 -30.04
C PRO A 670 7.26 -38.73 -28.69
N LEU A 671 7.91 -39.58 -27.89
CA LEU A 671 7.51 -39.89 -26.53
C LEU A 671 8.75 -40.36 -25.79
N ASP A 672 9.26 -39.59 -24.84
CA ASP A 672 10.50 -39.95 -24.13
C ASP A 672 10.28 -41.18 -23.24
N PHE A 673 9.13 -41.27 -22.58
CA PHE A 673 8.73 -42.38 -21.73
C PHE A 673 7.21 -42.52 -21.68
N GLN A 674 6.73 -43.74 -21.49
CA GLN A 674 5.31 -44.02 -21.31
C GLN A 674 4.86 -43.50 -19.93
N ARG A 675 3.75 -42.77 -19.89
CA ARG A 675 3.18 -42.25 -18.64
C ARG A 675 2.55 -43.38 -17.83
N ALA A 676 2.64 -43.26 -16.51
CA ALA A 676 1.93 -44.13 -15.58
C ALA A 676 0.41 -43.98 -15.78
N GLY A 677 -0.37 -45.02 -15.48
CA GLY A 677 -1.83 -44.97 -15.55
C GLY A 677 -2.40 -44.74 -16.96
N VAL A 678 -1.59 -44.93 -18.01
CA VAL A 678 -2.02 -44.75 -19.41
C VAL A 678 -1.69 -45.98 -20.23
N VAL A 679 -2.68 -46.44 -21.00
CA VAL A 679 -2.49 -47.45 -22.04
C VAL A 679 -2.52 -46.79 -23.41
N TYR A 680 -1.48 -47.04 -24.20
CA TYR A 680 -1.35 -46.54 -25.57
C TYR A 680 -1.76 -47.64 -26.55
N GLU A 681 -2.87 -47.43 -27.25
CA GLU A 681 -3.37 -48.34 -28.28
C GLU A 681 -3.28 -47.69 -29.67
N LEU A 682 -3.05 -48.53 -30.69
CA LEU A 682 -3.30 -48.15 -32.07
C LEU A 682 -4.61 -48.80 -32.51
N GLU A 683 -5.54 -47.98 -32.97
CA GLU A 683 -6.75 -48.50 -33.62
C GLU A 683 -6.68 -48.24 -35.11
N ARG A 684 -7.22 -49.19 -35.87
CA ARG A 684 -7.41 -49.05 -37.32
C ARG A 684 -8.88 -49.12 -37.68
N SER A 685 -9.23 -48.46 -38.77
CA SER A 685 -10.59 -48.45 -39.32
C SER A 685 -10.55 -48.44 -40.85
N SER A 686 -11.57 -49.02 -41.47
CA SER A 686 -11.80 -48.95 -42.92
C SER A 686 -12.86 -47.91 -43.31
N ASP A 687 -13.65 -47.42 -42.35
CA ASP A 687 -14.88 -46.65 -42.57
C ASP A 687 -15.00 -45.39 -41.69
N LEU A 688 -14.02 -45.13 -40.80
CA LEU A 688 -14.01 -44.09 -39.76
C LEU A 688 -15.05 -44.27 -38.64
N SER A 689 -15.91 -45.28 -38.71
CA SER A 689 -16.93 -45.58 -37.67
C SER A 689 -16.55 -46.78 -36.82
N SER A 690 -16.03 -47.83 -37.43
CA SER A 690 -15.68 -49.09 -36.79
C SER A 690 -14.18 -49.12 -36.53
N TRP A 691 -13.78 -49.15 -35.26
CA TRP A 691 -12.38 -49.13 -34.85
C TRP A 691 -11.99 -50.45 -34.15
N THR A 692 -10.79 -50.96 -34.42
CA THR A 692 -10.28 -52.18 -33.78
C THR A 692 -8.78 -52.12 -33.57
N THR A 693 -8.29 -52.74 -32.49
CA THR A 693 -6.86 -52.96 -32.21
C THR A 693 -6.33 -54.25 -32.86
N LEU A 694 -7.19 -55.11 -33.42
CA LEU A 694 -6.79 -56.37 -34.03
C LEU A 694 -5.86 -56.16 -35.24
N GLY A 695 -4.68 -56.78 -35.20
CA GLY A 695 -3.67 -56.66 -36.25
C GLY A 695 -2.88 -55.35 -36.20
N THR A 696 -2.88 -54.68 -35.04
CA THR A 696 -2.02 -53.53 -34.76
C THR A 696 -0.94 -53.93 -33.74
N THR A 697 0.17 -53.19 -33.73
CA THR A 697 1.23 -53.32 -32.73
C THR A 697 1.63 -51.92 -32.27
N VAL A 698 1.92 -51.78 -30.97
CA VAL A 698 2.46 -50.56 -30.38
C VAL A 698 3.77 -50.91 -29.71
N THR A 699 4.81 -50.12 -30.02
CA THR A 699 6.14 -50.27 -29.44
C THR A 699 6.68 -48.91 -29.02
N HIS A 700 7.39 -48.84 -27.90
CA HIS A 700 8.09 -47.64 -27.46
C HIS A 700 9.59 -47.91 -27.49
N SER A 701 10.33 -47.17 -28.31
CA SER A 701 11.78 -47.32 -28.43
C SER A 701 12.42 -46.04 -28.96
N ASN A 702 13.65 -45.74 -28.53
CA ASN A 702 14.43 -44.57 -28.99
C ASN A 702 13.68 -43.23 -28.90
N GLY A 703 12.92 -43.01 -27.82
CA GLY A 703 12.14 -41.77 -27.63
C GLY A 703 10.95 -41.62 -28.59
N GLN A 704 10.50 -42.72 -29.22
CA GLN A 704 9.31 -42.72 -30.08
C GLN A 704 8.33 -43.81 -29.69
N LEU A 705 7.04 -43.45 -29.71
CA LEU A 705 5.94 -44.38 -29.73
C LEU A 705 5.59 -44.70 -31.18
N ILE A 706 5.68 -45.97 -31.56
CA ILE A 706 5.50 -46.43 -32.93
C ILE A 706 4.33 -47.42 -32.97
N GLY A 707 3.29 -47.06 -33.69
CA GLY A 707 2.14 -47.90 -33.99
C GLY A 707 2.27 -48.43 -35.41
N SER A 708 2.09 -49.74 -35.63
CA SER A 708 2.10 -50.30 -36.98
C SER A 708 0.97 -51.31 -37.22
N THR A 709 0.51 -51.37 -38.47
CA THR A 709 -0.49 -52.35 -38.93
C THR A 709 -0.22 -52.79 -40.36
N ALA A 710 -0.49 -54.05 -40.65
CA ALA A 710 -0.33 -54.62 -41.99
C ALA A 710 -1.30 -53.95 -42.98
N ALA A 711 -0.88 -53.79 -44.23
CA ALA A 711 -1.73 -53.28 -45.30
C ALA A 711 -2.78 -54.34 -45.69
N THR A 712 -3.98 -54.29 -45.12
CA THR A 712 -5.07 -55.22 -45.41
C THR A 712 -6.07 -54.70 -46.46
N SER A 713 -5.92 -53.46 -46.92
CA SER A 713 -6.81 -52.79 -47.90
C SER A 713 -6.09 -51.66 -48.65
N SER A 714 -6.66 -51.18 -49.76
CA SER A 714 -6.11 -50.06 -50.54
C SER A 714 -6.33 -48.68 -49.89
N LYS A 715 -7.22 -48.58 -48.90
CA LYS A 715 -7.50 -47.39 -48.08
C LYS A 715 -7.79 -47.82 -46.64
N GLY A 716 -7.27 -47.07 -45.68
CA GLY A 716 -7.48 -47.33 -44.27
C GLY A 716 -7.06 -46.13 -43.42
N PHE A 717 -7.57 -46.09 -42.19
CA PHE A 717 -7.32 -45.05 -41.21
C PHE A 717 -6.69 -45.67 -39.98
N VAL A 718 -5.82 -44.92 -39.31
CA VAL A 718 -5.30 -45.27 -37.99
C VAL A 718 -5.41 -44.07 -37.07
N ARG A 719 -5.60 -44.33 -35.78
CA ARG A 719 -5.53 -43.32 -34.73
C ARG A 719 -4.81 -43.88 -33.51
N TRP A 720 -4.15 -42.99 -32.79
CA TRP A 720 -3.80 -43.26 -31.41
C TRP A 720 -5.07 -43.24 -30.57
N LYS A 721 -5.17 -44.17 -29.64
CA LYS A 721 -6.15 -44.16 -28.58
C LYS A 721 -5.42 -44.28 -27.26
N VAL A 722 -5.72 -43.36 -26.37
CA VAL A 722 -5.16 -43.29 -25.04
C VAL A 722 -6.28 -43.65 -24.09
N VAL A 723 -6.01 -44.58 -23.17
CA VAL A 723 -6.99 -45.06 -22.19
C VAL A 723 -6.43 -44.91 -20.78
N GLU A 724 -7.21 -44.29 -19.90
CA GLU A 724 -7.02 -44.36 -18.45
C GLU A 724 -7.74 -45.63 -17.94
N PRO A 725 -7.03 -46.66 -17.43
CA PRO A 725 -7.59 -47.97 -17.06
C PRO A 725 -8.59 -47.98 -15.90
#